data_AF-A0A1E9PPT3-F1
#
_entry.id   AF-A0A1E9PPT3-F1
#
_cell.length_a   1.000
_cell.length_b   1.000
_cell.length_c   1.000
_cell.angle_alpha   90.00
_cell.angle_beta   90.00
_cell.angle_gamma   90.00
#
_symmetry.space_group_name_H-M   'P 1'
#
loop_
_entity.id
_entity.type
_entity.pdbx_description
1 polymer ?
#
loop_
_entity_poly.entity_id
_entity_poly.type
_entity_poly.pdbx_seq_one_letter_code
_entity_poly.pdbx_strand_id
1 'polypeptide(L)'
;MTNTKEPFYVTTPIYYPSGQLHIGNSYSTIAADTIARYKRLMGHEVFFLTGADEHGLKIQQKAEEEGISPKAYVDRMAEGMQKLWKSLDISNDKFIRTTDDYHVKAVQDIFEQLLDQGDIYLGEYEGWYSVSDEEYFTETQLAEVYRDDDGKVIGGKAPSGHEVELVKEESYFFKMSKYADRLLQYYEDHPDFIQPESRKKEMINNFIKPGLEDLAVTRTSFSWGIPVRSNPKHVIYVWIDALANYITALGYGSEDDSRYQKFWPANVHLVGKEIVRFHTIYWPIMLMALDLPLPKQVFGHGWLLMQDGKMSKSKGNVVYPEMLIDRYGLDALRYYLMREVQFGSDGVFTPDNFVNRINFDLANDLGNLLNRTISMLNKYQEGRAGAYPGQVTDYDADLEAVIEDNVRAYFGNMDNFHFSLALDNTWKIISRANKYIDETMPWVLAKDDSKQAELQSVLYHLVDALRIIAILIQPVMTQTPKLIFEQLGISDSDHSFASLEIGLYPAGGQVIAKGEPIFPRLDKEEEVDYIRSQMSTPATDEEDWDPEETELVNAKDKTIKFDKFDDVELKVAEVKDCDFVEGADKLLKFRLDAGDQQDRQILSGIREFYPEPKDLIGKKVIIVANLKARKMKGEISQGMILSAEDGDDLRVIFVDESLPNGSLLG
;
A
#
# COMPACT_ATOMS: atom_id res chain seq x y z
N MET A 1 -6.16 28.02 -36.30
CA MET A 1 -5.27 26.84 -36.31
C MET A 1 -5.52 26.14 -34.99
N THR A 2 -6.06 24.92 -35.02
CA THR A 2 -6.34 24.10 -33.85
C THR A 2 -5.02 23.81 -33.15
N ASN A 3 -4.77 24.49 -32.03
CA ASN A 3 -3.57 24.32 -31.22
C ASN A 3 -3.72 23.00 -30.44
N THR A 4 -3.67 21.86 -31.14
CA THR A 4 -3.72 20.53 -30.52
C THR A 4 -2.48 20.37 -29.67
N LYS A 5 -2.64 20.49 -28.35
CA LYS A 5 -1.58 20.26 -27.37
C LYS A 5 -1.02 18.85 -27.52
N GLU A 6 0.26 18.67 -27.17
CA GLU A 6 0.90 17.36 -27.25
C GLU A 6 0.13 16.30 -26.45
N PRO A 7 0.02 15.06 -26.98
CA PRO A 7 -0.48 13.93 -26.23
C PRO A 7 0.26 13.75 -24.91
N PHE A 8 -0.46 13.36 -23.87
CA PHE A 8 0.08 13.15 -22.54
C PHE A 8 -0.26 11.75 -22.04
N TYR A 9 0.77 10.92 -21.87
CA TYR A 9 0.65 9.56 -21.36
C TYR A 9 1.20 9.46 -19.94
N VAL A 10 0.33 9.09 -19.00
CA VAL A 10 0.66 8.87 -17.58
C VAL A 10 0.28 7.45 -17.17
N THR A 11 1.11 6.82 -16.33
CA THR A 11 0.85 5.47 -15.82
C THR A 11 1.01 5.40 -14.30
N THR A 12 0.24 4.53 -13.66
CA THR A 12 0.61 3.96 -12.35
C THR A 12 1.51 2.74 -12.54
N PRO A 13 2.03 2.13 -11.46
CA PRO A 13 2.41 0.73 -11.51
C PRO A 13 1.16 -0.14 -11.77
N ILE A 14 1.37 -1.35 -12.27
CA ILE A 14 0.34 -2.39 -12.21
C ILE A 14 0.44 -3.10 -10.85
N TYR A 15 -0.69 -3.34 -10.19
CA TYR A 15 -0.72 -3.80 -8.81
C TYR A 15 -0.76 -5.32 -8.72
N TYR A 16 0.02 -5.89 -7.81
CA TYR A 16 0.06 -7.32 -7.58
C TYR A 16 -1.20 -7.78 -6.78
N PRO A 17 -2.08 -8.63 -7.34
CA PRO A 17 -3.38 -8.97 -6.78
C PRO A 17 -3.31 -9.99 -5.64
N SER A 18 -2.32 -9.92 -4.77
CA SER A 18 -2.21 -10.84 -3.63
C SER A 18 -3.17 -10.50 -2.47
N GLY A 19 -3.91 -9.39 -2.54
CA GLY A 19 -4.89 -9.02 -1.53
C GLY A 19 -5.65 -7.76 -1.89
N GLN A 20 -6.62 -7.39 -1.06
CA GLN A 20 -7.35 -6.13 -1.19
C GLN A 20 -6.38 -4.95 -1.07
N LEU A 21 -6.56 -3.96 -1.95
CA LEU A 21 -5.76 -2.74 -2.00
C LEU A 21 -6.16 -1.80 -0.86
N HIS A 22 -5.18 -1.10 -0.30
CA HIS A 22 -5.37 -0.14 0.78
C HIS A 22 -5.09 1.30 0.32
N ILE A 23 -5.22 2.29 1.22
CA ILE A 23 -4.98 3.70 0.90
C ILE A 23 -3.56 3.96 0.34
N GLY A 24 -2.56 3.17 0.73
CA GLY A 24 -1.21 3.23 0.14
C GLY A 24 -1.16 2.92 -1.36
N ASN A 25 -1.94 1.94 -1.86
CA ASN A 25 -2.03 1.69 -3.31
C ASN A 25 -2.85 2.78 -4.00
N SER A 26 -3.94 3.18 -3.36
CA SER A 26 -4.87 4.20 -3.88
C SER A 26 -4.19 5.56 -4.01
N TYR A 27 -3.21 5.87 -3.16
CA TYR A 27 -2.41 7.09 -3.21
C TYR A 27 -1.74 7.29 -4.58
N SER A 28 -1.07 6.25 -5.10
CA SER A 28 -0.43 6.30 -6.42
C SER A 28 -1.46 6.54 -7.53
N THR A 29 -2.59 5.83 -7.50
CA THR A 29 -3.65 5.95 -8.51
C THR A 29 -4.34 7.31 -8.48
N ILE A 30 -4.63 7.84 -7.29
CA ILE A 30 -5.24 9.17 -7.11
C ILE A 30 -4.28 10.28 -7.56
N ALA A 31 -2.98 10.14 -7.29
CA ALA A 31 -1.97 11.08 -7.79
C ALA A 31 -1.92 11.07 -9.33
N ALA A 32 -1.89 9.89 -9.95
CA ALA A 32 -1.91 9.76 -11.40
C ALA A 32 -3.20 10.33 -12.02
N ASP A 33 -4.35 10.06 -11.39
CA ASP A 33 -5.64 10.61 -11.77
C ASP A 33 -5.68 12.14 -11.65
N THR A 34 -5.09 12.69 -10.59
CA THR A 34 -4.95 14.13 -10.39
C THR A 34 -4.15 14.77 -11.54
N ILE A 35 -3.02 14.17 -11.94
CA ILE A 35 -2.24 14.63 -13.09
C ILE A 35 -3.06 14.52 -14.38
N ALA A 36 -3.72 13.37 -14.60
CA ALA A 36 -4.51 13.13 -15.80
C ALA A 36 -5.63 14.17 -15.95
N ARG A 37 -6.40 14.41 -14.88
CA ARG A 37 -7.48 15.42 -14.86
C ARG A 37 -6.93 16.83 -15.04
N TYR A 38 -5.83 17.17 -14.38
CA TYR A 38 -5.15 18.46 -14.57
C TYR A 38 -4.74 18.67 -16.03
N LYS A 39 -4.08 17.69 -16.66
CA LYS A 39 -3.67 17.80 -18.07
C LYS A 39 -4.86 17.82 -19.03
N ARG A 40 -5.95 17.09 -18.75
CA ARG A 40 -7.21 17.19 -19.52
C ARG A 40 -7.84 18.58 -19.42
N LEU A 41 -7.90 19.17 -18.22
CA LEU A 41 -8.40 20.54 -18.02
C LEU A 41 -7.50 21.59 -18.68
N MET A 42 -6.21 21.30 -18.79
CA MET A 42 -5.27 22.08 -19.60
C MET A 42 -5.47 21.87 -21.11
N GLY A 43 -6.34 20.97 -21.56
CA GLY A 43 -6.63 20.71 -22.97
C GLY A 43 -5.65 19.77 -23.67
N HIS A 44 -4.88 18.97 -22.93
CA HIS A 44 -4.12 17.87 -23.50
C HIS A 44 -5.04 16.69 -23.85
N GLU A 45 -4.69 15.97 -24.90
CA GLU A 45 -5.23 14.62 -25.09
C GLU A 45 -4.47 13.66 -24.19
N VAL A 46 -5.16 13.08 -23.22
CA VAL A 46 -4.54 12.25 -22.18
C VAL A 46 -4.87 10.79 -22.38
N PHE A 47 -3.87 9.93 -22.20
CA PHE A 47 -4.07 8.51 -21.96
C PHE A 47 -3.54 8.19 -20.55
N PHE A 48 -4.40 7.67 -19.69
CA PHE A 48 -4.06 7.30 -18.31
C PHE A 48 -4.20 5.78 -18.14
N LEU A 49 -3.08 5.11 -17.87
CA LEU A 49 -3.03 3.66 -17.68
C LEU A 49 -2.84 3.27 -16.21
N THR A 50 -3.61 2.27 -15.78
CA THR A 50 -3.38 1.47 -14.56
C THR A 50 -3.69 0.00 -14.86
N GLY A 51 -3.47 -0.91 -13.92
CA GLY A 51 -3.72 -2.33 -14.18
C GLY A 51 -3.32 -3.28 -13.05
N ALA A 52 -3.30 -4.56 -13.36
CA ALA A 52 -2.93 -5.64 -12.46
C ALA A 52 -1.79 -6.50 -13.03
N ASP A 53 -0.84 -6.84 -12.16
CA ASP A 53 0.27 -7.77 -12.43
C ASP A 53 -0.09 -9.17 -11.93
N GLU A 54 -0.53 -10.04 -12.83
CA GLU A 54 -1.30 -11.23 -12.50
C GLU A 54 -0.51 -12.54 -12.50
N HIS A 55 0.80 -12.52 -12.77
CA HIS A 55 1.63 -13.73 -12.85
C HIS A 55 2.57 -13.88 -11.64
N GLY A 56 3.16 -15.07 -11.47
CA GLY A 56 4.15 -15.35 -10.41
C GLY A 56 3.71 -16.38 -9.38
N LEU A 57 4.69 -16.85 -8.60
CA LEU A 57 4.53 -17.94 -7.63
C LEU A 57 3.54 -17.59 -6.51
N LYS A 58 3.56 -16.34 -6.03
CA LYS A 58 2.70 -15.92 -4.92
C LYS A 58 1.21 -15.93 -5.29
N ILE A 59 0.85 -15.62 -6.53
CA ILE A 59 -0.52 -15.78 -7.02
C ILE A 59 -0.90 -17.25 -7.10
N GLN A 60 0.01 -18.10 -7.61
CA GLN A 60 -0.24 -19.54 -7.68
C GLN A 60 -0.52 -20.13 -6.29
N GLN A 61 0.32 -19.82 -5.30
CA GLN A 61 0.17 -20.29 -3.91
C GLN A 61 -1.17 -19.84 -3.31
N LYS A 62 -1.56 -18.57 -3.49
CA LYS A 62 -2.85 -18.07 -2.96
C LYS A 62 -4.07 -18.73 -3.61
N ALA A 63 -3.99 -19.00 -4.90
CA ALA A 63 -5.05 -19.71 -5.59
C ALA A 63 -5.17 -21.18 -5.09
N GLU A 64 -4.03 -21.83 -4.85
CA GLU A 64 -3.96 -23.18 -4.29
C GLU A 64 -4.51 -23.23 -2.85
N GLU A 65 -4.15 -22.26 -2.00
CA GLU A 65 -4.69 -22.10 -0.63
C GLU A 65 -6.22 -21.97 -0.61
N GLU A 66 -6.79 -21.29 -1.61
CA GLU A 66 -8.24 -21.14 -1.76
C GLU A 66 -8.92 -22.28 -2.54
N GLY A 67 -8.16 -23.25 -3.05
CA GLY A 67 -8.67 -24.38 -3.84
C GLY A 67 -9.25 -23.97 -5.20
N ILE A 68 -8.77 -22.90 -5.81
CA ILE A 68 -9.21 -22.39 -7.13
C ILE A 68 -8.05 -22.28 -8.12
N SER A 69 -8.35 -22.18 -9.42
CA SER A 69 -7.30 -21.93 -10.42
C SER A 69 -6.73 -20.51 -10.29
N PRO A 70 -5.43 -20.28 -10.59
CA PRO A 70 -4.85 -18.94 -10.57
C PRO A 70 -5.58 -17.92 -11.45
N LYS A 71 -6.06 -18.34 -12.64
CA LYS A 71 -6.87 -17.49 -13.52
C LYS A 71 -8.16 -17.00 -12.86
N ALA A 72 -8.89 -17.91 -12.20
CA ALA A 72 -10.11 -17.57 -11.47
C ALA A 72 -9.83 -16.63 -10.29
N TYR A 73 -8.70 -16.82 -9.60
CA TYR A 73 -8.25 -15.93 -8.53
C TYR A 73 -8.00 -14.51 -9.06
N VAL A 74 -7.16 -14.35 -10.08
CA VAL A 74 -6.82 -13.02 -10.61
C VAL A 74 -8.00 -12.34 -11.29
N ASP A 75 -8.92 -13.09 -11.93
CA ASP A 75 -10.17 -12.53 -12.47
C ASP A 75 -11.01 -11.86 -11.38
N ARG A 76 -11.19 -12.55 -10.24
CA ARG A 76 -11.91 -12.01 -9.08
C ARG A 76 -11.20 -10.78 -8.48
N MET A 77 -9.87 -10.83 -8.38
CA MET A 77 -9.09 -9.74 -7.81
C MET A 77 -9.08 -8.50 -8.72
N ALA A 78 -8.93 -8.67 -10.03
CA ALA A 78 -8.97 -7.60 -11.01
C ALA A 78 -10.35 -6.92 -11.06
N GLU A 79 -11.44 -7.69 -10.89
CA GLU A 79 -12.79 -7.12 -10.74
C GLU A 79 -12.89 -6.25 -9.47
N GLY A 80 -12.33 -6.73 -8.34
CA GLY A 80 -12.27 -5.96 -7.10
C GLY A 80 -11.49 -4.64 -7.24
N MET A 81 -10.33 -4.67 -7.90
CA MET A 81 -9.54 -3.46 -8.17
C MET A 81 -10.29 -2.46 -9.04
N GLN A 82 -10.93 -2.92 -10.12
CA GLN A 82 -11.73 -2.04 -10.99
C GLN A 82 -12.94 -1.44 -10.28
N LYS A 83 -13.59 -2.20 -9.38
CA LYS A 83 -14.66 -1.67 -8.51
C LYS A 83 -14.13 -0.57 -7.58
N LEU A 84 -12.97 -0.77 -6.97
CA LEU A 84 -12.31 0.25 -6.15
C LEU A 84 -11.94 1.49 -6.96
N TRP A 85 -11.38 1.34 -8.15
CA TRP A 85 -11.08 2.48 -9.03
C TRP A 85 -12.33 3.26 -9.43
N LYS A 86 -13.45 2.56 -9.64
CA LYS A 86 -14.74 3.20 -9.88
C LYS A 86 -15.27 3.94 -8.65
N SER A 87 -15.16 3.38 -7.45
CA SER A 87 -15.60 4.07 -6.21
C SER A 87 -14.74 5.28 -5.88
N LEU A 88 -13.46 5.25 -6.26
CA LEU A 88 -12.52 6.37 -6.14
C LEU A 88 -12.62 7.44 -7.24
N ASP A 89 -13.58 7.29 -8.17
CA ASP A 89 -13.73 8.08 -9.40
C ASP A 89 -12.41 8.25 -10.16
N ILE A 90 -11.67 7.15 -10.37
CA ILE A 90 -10.44 7.15 -11.17
C ILE A 90 -10.81 7.19 -12.66
N SER A 91 -10.20 8.12 -13.39
CA SER A 91 -10.47 8.41 -14.79
C SER A 91 -9.47 7.75 -15.75
N ASN A 92 -9.02 6.53 -15.44
CA ASN A 92 -8.10 5.81 -16.31
C ASN A 92 -8.77 5.41 -17.63
N ASP A 93 -8.05 5.59 -18.74
CA ASP A 93 -8.54 5.29 -20.09
C ASP A 93 -8.44 3.79 -20.40
N LYS A 94 -7.57 3.07 -19.70
CA LYS A 94 -7.44 1.62 -19.78
C LYS A 94 -7.04 1.01 -18.44
N PHE A 95 -7.56 -0.18 -18.18
CA PHE A 95 -7.10 -1.08 -17.12
C PHE A 95 -6.46 -2.29 -17.81
N ILE A 96 -5.14 -2.42 -17.78
CA ILE A 96 -4.43 -3.56 -18.37
C ILE A 96 -4.35 -4.73 -17.39
N ARG A 97 -4.44 -5.96 -17.89
CA ARG A 97 -4.16 -7.18 -17.13
C ARG A 97 -3.06 -7.94 -17.84
N THR A 98 -2.06 -8.44 -17.11
CA THR A 98 -0.97 -9.20 -17.76
C THR A 98 -1.45 -10.55 -18.33
N THR A 99 -2.62 -11.04 -17.91
CA THR A 99 -3.29 -12.19 -18.54
C THR A 99 -4.02 -11.87 -19.85
N ASP A 100 -4.07 -10.62 -20.30
CA ASP A 100 -4.69 -10.26 -21.58
C ASP A 100 -3.92 -10.91 -22.76
N ASP A 101 -4.62 -11.59 -23.67
CA ASP A 101 -3.99 -12.34 -24.78
C ASP A 101 -3.03 -11.50 -25.64
N TYR A 102 -3.36 -10.23 -25.88
CA TYR A 102 -2.50 -9.33 -26.66
C TYR A 102 -1.21 -8.98 -25.90
N HIS A 103 -1.27 -8.89 -24.57
CA HIS A 103 -0.11 -8.64 -23.74
C HIS A 103 0.79 -9.88 -23.71
N VAL A 104 0.21 -11.06 -23.45
CA VAL A 104 0.91 -12.35 -23.47
C VAL A 104 1.66 -12.55 -24.79
N LYS A 105 0.99 -12.33 -25.92
CA LYS A 105 1.61 -12.46 -27.24
C LYS A 105 2.79 -11.50 -27.44
N ALA A 106 2.61 -10.22 -27.09
CA ALA A 106 3.64 -9.21 -27.27
C ALA A 106 4.86 -9.46 -26.36
N VAL A 107 4.66 -9.92 -25.12
CA VAL A 107 5.76 -10.30 -24.21
C VAL A 107 6.55 -11.49 -24.77
N GLN A 108 5.86 -12.50 -25.32
CA GLN A 108 6.55 -13.59 -26.01
C GLN A 108 7.36 -13.09 -27.20
N ASP A 109 6.78 -12.21 -28.03
CA ASP A 109 7.48 -11.65 -29.20
C ASP A 109 8.71 -10.84 -28.78
N ILE A 110 8.60 -10.01 -27.73
CA ILE A 110 9.72 -9.27 -27.13
C ILE A 110 10.82 -10.23 -26.66
N PHE A 111 10.46 -11.30 -25.96
CA PHE A 111 11.42 -12.26 -25.43
C PHE A 111 12.19 -12.96 -26.56
N GLU A 112 11.48 -13.48 -27.58
CA GLU A 112 12.12 -14.13 -28.73
C GLU A 112 13.01 -13.16 -29.50
N GLN A 113 12.59 -11.89 -29.65
CA GLN A 113 13.42 -10.87 -30.30
C GLN A 113 14.72 -10.61 -29.54
N LEU A 114 14.68 -10.54 -28.20
CA LEU A 114 15.88 -10.34 -27.38
C LEU A 114 16.78 -11.58 -27.34
N LEU A 115 16.19 -12.78 -27.45
CA LEU A 115 16.91 -14.04 -27.60
C LEU A 115 17.65 -14.11 -28.94
N ASP A 116 16.96 -13.80 -30.05
CA ASP A 116 17.53 -13.83 -31.40
C ASP A 116 18.67 -12.81 -31.59
N GLN A 117 18.59 -11.66 -30.92
CA GLN A 117 19.64 -10.64 -30.92
C GLN A 117 20.85 -11.01 -30.03
N GLY A 118 20.73 -12.07 -29.23
CA GLY A 118 21.76 -12.53 -28.29
C GLY A 118 21.89 -11.64 -27.05
N ASP A 119 20.90 -10.80 -26.77
CA ASP A 119 20.79 -10.04 -25.52
C ASP A 119 20.25 -10.91 -24.38
N ILE A 120 19.47 -11.95 -24.71
CA ILE A 120 19.12 -13.03 -23.80
C ILE A 120 19.94 -14.29 -24.12
N TYR A 121 20.42 -14.99 -23.10
CA TYR A 121 21.16 -16.25 -23.24
C TYR A 121 20.82 -17.23 -22.11
N LEU A 122 20.94 -18.53 -22.36
CA LEU A 122 20.70 -19.56 -21.35
C LEU A 122 21.92 -19.71 -20.43
N GLY A 123 21.67 -19.79 -19.12
CA GLY A 123 22.68 -20.07 -18.10
C GLY A 123 22.09 -20.84 -16.92
N GLU A 124 22.88 -20.98 -15.87
CA GLU A 124 22.42 -21.50 -14.57
C GLU A 124 22.46 -20.36 -13.55
N TYR A 125 21.35 -20.16 -12.86
CA TYR A 125 21.23 -19.22 -11.75
C TYR A 125 21.50 -19.95 -10.44
N GLU A 126 22.35 -19.36 -9.59
CA GLU A 126 22.54 -19.75 -8.19
C GLU A 126 22.49 -18.49 -7.34
N GLY A 127 21.51 -18.37 -6.45
CA GLY A 127 21.40 -17.21 -5.56
C GLY A 127 20.26 -17.30 -4.56
N TRP A 128 20.21 -16.31 -3.65
CA TRP A 128 19.27 -16.31 -2.52
C TRP A 128 17.97 -15.61 -2.90
N TYR A 129 16.85 -16.32 -2.85
CA TYR A 129 15.55 -15.81 -3.26
C TYR A 129 14.64 -15.53 -2.08
N SER A 130 13.98 -14.36 -2.06
CA SER A 130 12.84 -14.13 -1.18
C SER A 130 11.53 -14.26 -1.94
N VAL A 131 10.73 -15.27 -1.59
CA VAL A 131 9.37 -15.45 -2.14
C VAL A 131 8.47 -14.26 -1.80
N SER A 132 8.68 -13.62 -0.64
CA SER A 132 7.84 -12.50 -0.19
C SER A 132 8.06 -11.22 -0.99
N ASP A 133 9.32 -10.96 -1.36
CA ASP A 133 9.74 -9.80 -2.16
C ASP A 133 9.72 -10.09 -3.67
N GLU A 134 9.59 -11.36 -4.06
CA GLU A 134 9.79 -11.87 -5.41
C GLU A 134 11.11 -11.40 -6.04
N GLU A 135 12.17 -11.33 -5.24
CA GLU A 135 13.47 -10.79 -5.62
C GLU A 135 14.61 -11.69 -5.16
N TYR A 136 15.69 -11.69 -5.96
CA TYR A 136 16.93 -12.35 -5.64
C TYR A 136 17.94 -11.38 -5.06
N PHE A 137 18.71 -11.88 -4.10
CA PHE A 137 19.74 -11.17 -3.41
C PHE A 137 21.06 -11.94 -3.55
N THR A 138 22.13 -11.20 -3.80
CA THR A 138 23.48 -11.73 -3.60
C THR A 138 23.77 -11.82 -2.10
N GLU A 139 24.80 -12.59 -1.72
CA GLU A 139 25.25 -12.68 -0.32
C GLU A 139 25.51 -11.30 0.30
N THR A 140 26.01 -10.34 -0.49
CA THR A 140 26.32 -8.97 -0.02
C THR A 140 25.09 -8.08 0.11
N GLN A 141 23.96 -8.47 -0.48
CA GLN A 141 22.70 -7.72 -0.41
C GLN A 141 21.80 -8.19 0.74
N LEU A 142 22.08 -9.33 1.37
CA LEU A 142 21.32 -9.82 2.52
C LEU A 142 21.57 -8.91 3.75
N ALA A 143 20.49 -8.57 4.46
CA ALA A 143 20.56 -7.82 5.71
C ALA A 143 21.15 -8.66 6.85
N GLU A 144 20.91 -9.96 6.82
CA GLU A 144 21.48 -10.93 7.75
C GLU A 144 21.90 -12.18 6.97
N VAL A 145 23.06 -12.74 7.31
CA VAL A 145 23.64 -13.90 6.60
C VAL A 145 23.84 -15.01 7.63
N TYR A 146 23.17 -16.14 7.43
CA TYR A 146 23.33 -17.34 8.24
C TYR A 146 24.47 -18.17 7.68
N ARG A 147 25.44 -18.50 8.56
CA ARG A 147 26.61 -19.32 8.21
C ARG A 147 26.66 -20.56 9.08
N ASP A 148 27.14 -21.66 8.52
CA ASP A 148 27.51 -22.85 9.29
C ASP A 148 28.86 -22.65 10.01
N ASP A 149 29.25 -23.65 10.81
CA ASP A 149 30.51 -23.64 11.59
C ASP A 149 31.77 -23.54 10.70
N ASP A 150 31.66 -23.91 9.42
CA ASP A 150 32.72 -23.83 8.42
C ASP A 150 32.74 -22.47 7.68
N GLY A 151 31.82 -21.57 8.02
CA GLY A 151 31.71 -20.22 7.46
C GLY A 151 30.99 -20.14 6.11
N LYS A 152 30.39 -21.23 5.63
CA LYS A 152 29.62 -21.26 4.40
C LYS A 152 28.23 -20.67 4.64
N VAL A 153 27.75 -19.85 3.71
CA VAL A 153 26.40 -19.30 3.81
C VAL A 153 25.36 -20.39 3.57
N ILE A 154 24.45 -20.52 4.53
CA ILE A 154 23.35 -21.50 4.54
C ILE A 154 21.97 -20.85 4.53
N GLY A 155 21.88 -19.53 4.69
CA GLY A 155 20.62 -18.78 4.66
C GLY A 155 20.82 -17.30 4.92
N GLY A 156 19.72 -16.57 5.08
CA GLY A 156 19.76 -15.18 5.52
C GLY A 156 18.41 -14.49 5.46
N LYS A 157 18.42 -13.17 5.63
CA LYS A 157 17.26 -12.30 5.46
C LYS A 157 17.51 -11.23 4.41
N ALA A 158 16.52 -11.01 3.54
CA ALA A 158 16.49 -9.91 2.61
C ALA A 158 16.47 -8.55 3.35
N PRO A 159 16.81 -7.42 2.69
CA PRO A 159 16.68 -6.07 3.24
C PRO A 159 15.28 -5.72 3.79
N SER A 160 14.25 -6.41 3.30
CA SER A 160 12.86 -6.32 3.76
C SER A 160 12.61 -6.96 5.13
N GLY A 161 13.52 -7.81 5.60
CA GLY A 161 13.39 -8.65 6.79
C GLY A 161 12.80 -10.04 6.53
N HIS A 162 12.43 -10.38 5.29
CA HIS A 162 11.94 -11.70 4.92
C HIS A 162 13.07 -12.72 4.75
N GLU A 163 12.83 -13.98 5.10
CA GLU A 163 13.77 -15.10 4.88
C GLU A 163 14.08 -15.30 3.39
N VAL A 164 15.29 -15.80 3.11
CA VAL A 164 15.71 -16.20 1.76
C VAL A 164 16.10 -17.69 1.68
N GLU A 165 15.91 -18.29 0.53
CA GLU A 165 16.30 -19.67 0.22
C GLU A 165 17.29 -19.73 -0.94
N LEU A 166 18.25 -20.66 -0.90
CA LEU A 166 19.20 -20.85 -2.01
C LEU A 166 18.50 -21.59 -3.14
N VAL A 167 18.34 -20.92 -4.28
CA VAL A 167 17.74 -21.50 -5.48
C VAL A 167 18.82 -21.71 -6.53
N LYS A 168 18.91 -22.95 -7.04
CA LYS A 168 19.66 -23.29 -8.24
C LYS A 168 18.70 -23.72 -9.33
N GLU A 169 18.65 -22.97 -10.42
CA GLU A 169 17.82 -23.34 -11.56
C GLU A 169 18.42 -22.88 -12.89
N GLU A 170 18.14 -23.64 -13.94
CA GLU A 170 18.38 -23.20 -15.32
C GLU A 170 17.51 -21.96 -15.60
N SER A 171 18.12 -20.89 -16.08
CA SER A 171 17.43 -19.64 -16.38
C SER A 171 18.05 -18.94 -17.58
N TYR A 172 17.22 -18.28 -18.38
CA TYR A 172 17.66 -17.28 -19.32
C TYR A 172 18.04 -15.98 -18.61
N PHE A 173 19.15 -15.37 -19.02
CA PHE A 173 19.69 -14.14 -18.50
C PHE A 173 19.69 -13.05 -19.56
N PHE A 174 19.36 -11.83 -19.16
CA PHE A 174 19.41 -10.64 -19.99
C PHE A 174 20.67 -9.81 -19.68
N LYS A 175 21.42 -9.43 -20.73
CA LYS A 175 22.72 -8.77 -20.66
C LYS A 175 22.64 -7.30 -20.24
N MET A 176 22.27 -7.06 -18.98
CA MET A 176 22.15 -5.71 -18.40
C MET A 176 23.44 -4.91 -18.46
N SER A 177 24.57 -5.57 -18.19
CA SER A 177 25.91 -4.97 -18.15
C SER A 177 26.29 -4.26 -19.46
N LYS A 178 25.83 -4.77 -20.60
CA LYS A 178 26.06 -4.21 -21.95
C LYS A 178 25.56 -2.76 -22.11
N TYR A 179 24.56 -2.35 -21.33
CA TYR A 179 23.86 -1.07 -21.50
C TYR A 179 24.15 -0.04 -20.40
N ALA A 180 24.96 -0.40 -19.40
CA ALA A 180 25.21 0.46 -18.24
C ALA A 180 25.74 1.85 -18.61
N ASP A 181 26.73 1.94 -19.51
CA ASP A 181 27.31 3.21 -19.95
C ASP A 181 26.31 4.08 -20.74
N ARG A 182 25.51 3.45 -21.61
CA ARG A 182 24.47 4.14 -22.40
C ARG A 182 23.36 4.68 -21.48
N LEU A 183 23.00 3.92 -20.44
CA LEU A 183 22.03 4.35 -19.43
C LEU A 183 22.56 5.53 -18.60
N LEU A 184 23.82 5.47 -18.16
CA LEU A 184 24.43 6.55 -17.39
C LEU A 184 24.50 7.85 -18.21
N GLN A 185 24.92 7.76 -19.48
CA GLN A 185 24.90 8.92 -20.39
C GLN A 185 23.49 9.49 -20.54
N TYR A 186 22.48 8.64 -20.67
CA TYR A 186 21.09 9.08 -20.77
C TYR A 186 20.65 9.89 -19.54
N TYR A 187 21.06 9.51 -18.33
CA TYR A 187 20.75 10.25 -17.10
C TYR A 187 21.44 11.61 -17.02
N GLU A 188 22.61 11.75 -17.62
CA GLU A 188 23.34 13.03 -17.70
C GLU A 188 22.67 13.96 -18.70
N ASP A 189 22.28 13.43 -19.87
CA ASP A 189 21.63 14.19 -20.94
C ASP A 189 20.18 14.58 -20.59
N HIS A 190 19.51 13.81 -19.72
CA HIS A 190 18.12 14.00 -19.31
C HIS A 190 18.04 14.14 -17.78
N PRO A 191 18.38 15.31 -17.21
CA PRO A 191 18.48 15.48 -15.77
C PRO A 191 17.17 15.20 -15.03
N ASP A 192 16.03 15.46 -15.68
CA ASP A 192 14.68 15.31 -15.13
C ASP A 192 14.05 13.93 -15.33
N PHE A 193 14.80 12.98 -15.91
CA PHE A 193 14.31 11.62 -16.17
C PHE A 193 13.91 10.90 -14.86
N ILE A 194 14.64 11.09 -13.77
CA ILE A 194 14.37 10.46 -12.47
C ILE A 194 14.06 11.55 -11.45
N GLN A 195 12.83 11.59 -10.96
CA GLN A 195 12.40 12.52 -9.92
C GLN A 195 11.86 11.78 -8.70
N PRO A 196 12.03 12.30 -7.47
CA PRO A 196 12.89 13.42 -7.12
C PRO A 196 14.39 13.08 -7.25
N GLU A 197 15.25 14.10 -7.32
CA GLU A 197 16.71 13.98 -7.47
C GLU A 197 17.39 13.02 -6.44
N SER A 198 16.81 12.85 -5.25
CA SER A 198 17.30 11.87 -4.27
C SER A 198 17.26 10.44 -4.81
N ARG A 199 16.24 10.08 -5.59
CA ARG A 199 16.11 8.76 -6.24
C ARG A 199 17.15 8.55 -7.31
N LYS A 200 17.43 9.57 -8.12
CA LYS A 200 18.50 9.53 -9.12
C LYS A 200 19.86 9.18 -8.49
N LYS A 201 20.19 9.86 -7.39
CA LYS A 201 21.43 9.63 -6.64
C LYS A 201 21.50 8.21 -6.05
N GLU A 202 20.39 7.72 -5.53
CA GLU A 202 20.25 6.35 -5.03
C GLU A 202 20.52 5.32 -6.15
N MET A 203 19.87 5.48 -7.31
CA MET A 203 20.03 4.57 -8.46
C MET A 203 21.48 4.52 -8.97
N ILE A 204 22.10 5.70 -9.13
CA ILE A 204 23.49 5.79 -9.62
C ILE A 204 24.47 5.17 -8.62
N ASN A 205 24.38 5.55 -7.34
CA ASN A 205 25.40 5.17 -6.36
C ASN A 205 25.27 3.73 -5.88
N ASN A 206 24.05 3.23 -5.69
CA ASN A 206 23.83 1.92 -5.06
C ASN A 206 23.77 0.78 -6.09
N PHE A 207 23.42 1.07 -7.35
CA PHE A 207 23.17 0.02 -8.34
C PHE A 207 24.05 0.13 -9.59
N ILE A 208 24.22 1.32 -10.16
CA ILE A 208 24.99 1.45 -11.42
C ILE A 208 26.50 1.47 -11.18
N LYS A 209 26.98 2.28 -10.23
CA LYS A 209 28.42 2.41 -9.94
C LYS A 209 29.12 1.12 -9.52
N PRO A 210 28.50 0.22 -8.72
CA PRO A 210 29.10 -1.07 -8.40
C PRO A 210 29.25 -2.01 -9.61
N GLY A 211 28.50 -1.76 -10.69
CA GLY A 211 28.37 -2.63 -11.86
C GLY A 211 27.01 -3.32 -11.88
N LEU A 212 26.41 -3.43 -13.07
CA LEU A 212 25.16 -4.16 -13.28
C LEU A 212 25.46 -5.61 -13.63
N GLU A 213 24.90 -6.54 -12.85
CA GLU A 213 24.90 -7.97 -13.17
C GLU A 213 23.79 -8.29 -14.18
N ASP A 214 23.99 -9.37 -14.94
CA ASP A 214 22.99 -9.84 -15.90
C ASP A 214 21.75 -10.39 -15.16
N LEU A 215 20.56 -10.07 -15.67
CA LEU A 215 19.29 -10.29 -14.97
C LEU A 215 18.69 -11.64 -15.35
N ALA A 216 18.37 -12.49 -14.38
CA ALA A 216 17.63 -13.74 -14.64
C ALA A 216 16.16 -13.45 -15.02
N VAL A 217 15.80 -13.68 -16.27
CA VAL A 217 14.51 -13.29 -16.88
C VAL A 217 13.56 -14.46 -17.14
N THR A 218 13.86 -15.66 -16.66
CA THR A 218 12.91 -16.80 -16.69
C THR A 218 12.99 -17.67 -15.43
N ARG A 219 11.97 -18.48 -15.19
CA ARG A 219 11.90 -19.46 -14.10
C ARG A 219 11.42 -20.81 -14.61
N THR A 220 11.80 -21.88 -13.91
CA THR A 220 11.31 -23.25 -14.21
C THR A 220 10.58 -23.89 -13.02
N SER A 221 10.62 -23.24 -11.86
CA SER A 221 10.07 -23.72 -10.59
C SER A 221 8.55 -23.60 -10.46
N PHE A 222 7.89 -22.79 -11.30
CA PHE A 222 6.43 -22.62 -11.32
C PHE A 222 5.90 -22.46 -12.73
N SER A 223 4.59 -22.64 -12.91
CA SER A 223 3.93 -22.63 -14.23
C SER A 223 2.98 -21.46 -14.45
N TRP A 224 2.61 -20.72 -13.41
CA TRP A 224 1.74 -19.55 -13.53
C TRP A 224 2.49 -18.30 -14.02
N GLY A 225 2.59 -18.18 -15.34
CA GLY A 225 3.10 -17.01 -16.04
C GLY A 225 3.15 -17.22 -17.56
N ILE A 226 3.82 -16.31 -18.27
CA ILE A 226 3.91 -16.36 -19.74
C ILE A 226 5.02 -17.35 -20.16
N PRO A 227 4.71 -18.45 -20.87
CA PRO A 227 5.75 -19.39 -21.31
C PRO A 227 6.60 -18.79 -22.42
N VAL A 228 7.91 -19.08 -22.40
CA VAL A 228 8.83 -18.82 -23.51
C VAL A 228 8.41 -19.68 -24.70
N ARG A 229 8.22 -19.07 -25.87
CA ARG A 229 7.62 -19.75 -27.03
C ARG A 229 8.56 -20.82 -27.60
N SER A 230 9.85 -20.52 -27.68
CA SER A 230 10.88 -21.45 -28.15
C SER A 230 11.28 -22.50 -27.11
N ASN A 231 11.01 -22.27 -25.82
CA ASN A 231 11.32 -23.20 -24.73
C ASN A 231 10.25 -23.17 -23.61
N PRO A 232 9.08 -23.82 -23.81
CA PRO A 232 7.92 -23.71 -22.90
C PRO A 232 8.11 -24.27 -21.49
N LYS A 233 9.24 -24.92 -21.20
CA LYS A 233 9.65 -25.27 -19.83
C LYS A 233 9.89 -24.01 -18.98
N HIS A 234 10.30 -22.91 -19.62
CA HIS A 234 10.58 -21.64 -18.97
C HIS A 234 9.36 -20.75 -18.99
N VAL A 235 9.10 -20.12 -17.86
CA VAL A 235 8.15 -19.02 -17.69
C VAL A 235 8.93 -17.72 -17.65
N ILE A 236 8.52 -16.72 -18.45
CA ILE A 236 9.10 -15.38 -18.47
C ILE A 236 8.89 -14.74 -17.10
N TYR A 237 9.97 -14.26 -16.52
CA TYR A 237 9.96 -13.66 -15.20
C TYR A 237 9.28 -12.29 -15.22
N VAL A 238 8.68 -11.95 -14.08
CA VAL A 238 7.70 -10.87 -13.93
C VAL A 238 8.18 -9.52 -14.45
N TRP A 239 9.48 -9.20 -14.44
CA TRP A 239 9.92 -7.86 -14.90
C TRP A 239 9.81 -7.63 -16.41
N ILE A 240 10.06 -8.62 -17.28
CA ILE A 240 9.83 -8.41 -18.74
C ILE A 240 8.33 -8.28 -19.00
N ASP A 241 7.57 -9.18 -18.40
CA ASP A 241 6.10 -9.25 -18.47
C ASP A 241 5.46 -7.94 -17.97
N ALA A 242 5.61 -7.65 -16.68
CA ALA A 242 5.05 -6.48 -16.03
C ALA A 242 5.52 -5.18 -16.67
N LEU A 243 6.81 -4.98 -16.98
CA LEU A 243 7.25 -3.69 -17.55
C LEU A 243 6.75 -3.47 -18.99
N ALA A 244 6.53 -4.53 -19.76
CA ALA A 244 5.97 -4.42 -21.10
C ALA A 244 4.50 -3.93 -21.10
N ASN A 245 3.80 -3.94 -19.96
CA ASN A 245 2.43 -3.42 -19.85
C ASN A 245 2.30 -2.00 -20.44
N TYR A 246 3.31 -1.16 -20.23
CA TYR A 246 3.28 0.26 -20.61
C TYR A 246 3.22 0.49 -22.12
N ILE A 247 3.73 -0.43 -22.94
CA ILE A 247 3.69 -0.33 -24.41
C ILE A 247 2.62 -1.25 -25.01
N THR A 248 2.41 -2.42 -24.42
CA THR A 248 1.40 -3.39 -24.89
C THR A 248 -0.03 -2.88 -24.67
N ALA A 249 -0.28 -2.13 -23.59
CA ALA A 249 -1.57 -1.47 -23.37
C ALA A 249 -1.94 -0.51 -24.52
N LEU A 250 -0.94 0.07 -25.17
CA LEU A 250 -1.07 0.97 -26.33
C LEU A 250 -1.11 0.23 -27.68
N GLY A 251 -1.03 -1.10 -27.68
CA GLY A 251 -1.08 -1.91 -28.90
C GLY A 251 0.26 -2.20 -29.56
N TYR A 252 1.39 -1.97 -28.87
CA TYR A 252 2.71 -2.35 -29.38
C TYR A 252 2.77 -3.83 -29.79
N GLY A 253 3.23 -4.11 -31.01
CA GLY A 253 3.29 -5.47 -31.56
C GLY A 253 1.95 -6.06 -32.02
N SER A 254 0.86 -5.28 -31.96
CA SER A 254 -0.46 -5.70 -32.46
C SER A 254 -0.77 -5.16 -33.86
N GLU A 255 -1.91 -5.56 -34.45
CA GLU A 255 -2.36 -5.04 -35.75
C GLU A 255 -2.78 -3.56 -35.69
N ASP A 256 -3.19 -3.07 -34.52
CA ASP A 256 -3.52 -1.66 -34.28
C ASP A 256 -2.61 -1.08 -33.18
N ASP A 257 -1.53 -0.42 -33.61
CA ASP A 257 -0.58 0.28 -32.75
C ASP A 257 -0.83 1.81 -32.74
N SER A 258 -2.00 2.27 -33.17
CA SER A 258 -2.29 3.71 -33.32
C SER A 258 -2.12 4.50 -32.01
N ARG A 259 -2.46 3.89 -30.86
CA ARG A 259 -2.21 4.50 -29.54
C ARG A 259 -0.72 4.51 -29.19
N TYR A 260 0.02 3.47 -29.55
CA TYR A 260 1.46 3.41 -29.33
C TYR A 260 2.16 4.53 -30.08
N GLN A 261 1.87 4.68 -31.38
CA GLN A 261 2.43 5.74 -32.23
C GLN A 261 2.09 7.15 -31.74
N LYS A 262 0.97 7.31 -31.03
CA LYS A 262 0.48 8.59 -30.54
C LYS A 262 1.01 8.98 -29.16
N PHE A 263 1.06 8.01 -28.24
CA PHE A 263 1.28 8.26 -26.82
C PHE A 263 2.64 7.79 -26.30
N TRP A 264 3.35 6.91 -27.02
CA TRP A 264 4.69 6.48 -26.62
C TRP A 264 5.75 7.46 -27.17
N PRO A 265 6.77 7.85 -26.38
CA PRO A 265 7.07 7.43 -25.01
C PRO A 265 6.19 8.07 -23.94
N ALA A 266 5.97 7.34 -22.83
CA ALA A 266 5.23 7.86 -21.68
C ALA A 266 5.82 9.19 -21.18
N ASN A 267 4.96 10.17 -20.89
CA ASN A 267 5.37 11.43 -20.31
C ASN A 267 5.81 11.22 -18.86
N VAL A 268 5.07 10.40 -18.10
CA VAL A 268 5.38 10.11 -16.70
C VAL A 268 4.99 8.67 -16.35
N HIS A 269 5.92 7.92 -15.78
CA HIS A 269 5.63 6.75 -14.98
C HIS A 269 5.64 7.13 -13.50
N LEU A 270 4.50 7.05 -12.82
CA LEU A 270 4.43 7.21 -11.37
C LEU A 270 4.63 5.86 -10.71
N VAL A 271 5.59 5.79 -9.77
CA VAL A 271 5.92 4.54 -9.09
C VAL A 271 6.28 4.77 -7.62
N GLY A 272 6.06 3.76 -6.78
CA GLY A 272 6.57 3.77 -5.41
C GLY A 272 8.08 3.65 -5.38
N LYS A 273 8.73 4.25 -4.39
CA LYS A 273 10.20 4.25 -4.24
C LYS A 273 10.84 2.85 -4.30
N GLU A 274 10.14 1.83 -3.84
CA GLU A 274 10.58 0.44 -3.79
C GLU A 274 10.77 -0.19 -5.18
N ILE A 275 10.05 0.31 -6.19
CA ILE A 275 10.11 -0.20 -7.56
C ILE A 275 10.78 0.77 -8.55
N VAL A 276 11.34 1.88 -8.08
CA VAL A 276 12.04 2.87 -8.93
C VAL A 276 13.19 2.23 -9.69
N ARG A 277 13.93 1.29 -9.07
CA ARG A 277 15.04 0.59 -9.71
C ARG A 277 14.61 -0.11 -11.01
N PHE A 278 13.48 -0.79 -10.99
CA PHE A 278 12.97 -1.51 -12.16
C PHE A 278 12.60 -0.54 -13.29
N HIS A 279 12.07 0.64 -12.96
CA HIS A 279 11.58 1.62 -13.94
C HIS A 279 12.67 2.56 -14.46
N THR A 280 13.78 2.68 -13.73
CA THR A 280 14.89 3.57 -14.10
C THR A 280 16.07 2.80 -14.66
N ILE A 281 16.28 1.54 -14.26
CA ILE A 281 17.39 0.72 -14.77
C ILE A 281 16.88 -0.34 -15.73
N TYR A 282 15.98 -1.22 -15.29
CA TYR A 282 15.65 -2.43 -16.06
C TYR A 282 14.84 -2.08 -17.29
N TRP A 283 13.78 -1.28 -17.10
CA TRP A 283 12.91 -0.88 -18.18
C TRP A 283 13.63 -0.05 -19.26
N PRO A 284 14.41 0.99 -18.91
CA PRO A 284 15.24 1.68 -19.88
C PRO A 284 16.20 0.80 -20.66
N ILE A 285 16.86 -0.15 -20.01
CA ILE A 285 17.78 -1.07 -20.69
C ILE A 285 17.02 -2.00 -21.64
N MET A 286 15.87 -2.54 -21.24
CA MET A 286 15.01 -3.35 -22.12
C MET A 286 14.57 -2.54 -23.34
N LEU A 287 14.14 -1.29 -23.15
CA LEU A 287 13.77 -0.39 -24.25
C LEU A 287 14.97 -0.08 -25.17
N MET A 288 16.16 0.13 -24.60
CA MET A 288 17.39 0.34 -25.38
C MET A 288 17.78 -0.88 -26.22
N ALA A 289 17.56 -2.09 -25.70
CA ALA A 289 17.78 -3.35 -26.41
C ALA A 289 16.75 -3.61 -27.51
N LEU A 290 15.53 -3.09 -27.34
CA LEU A 290 14.47 -3.11 -28.35
C LEU A 290 14.54 -1.93 -29.34
N ASP A 291 15.53 -1.04 -29.18
CA ASP A 291 15.67 0.22 -29.92
C ASP A 291 14.42 1.12 -29.89
N LEU A 292 13.76 1.17 -28.72
CA LEU A 292 12.56 1.97 -28.50
C LEU A 292 12.88 3.27 -27.73
N PRO A 293 12.09 4.35 -27.91
CA PRO A 293 12.27 5.56 -27.15
C PRO A 293 11.96 5.33 -25.66
N LEU A 294 12.70 6.03 -24.82
CA LEU A 294 12.62 5.95 -23.35
C LEU A 294 11.51 6.87 -22.81
N PRO A 295 10.91 6.52 -21.66
CA PRO A 295 9.96 7.42 -20.99
C PRO A 295 10.62 8.77 -20.68
N LYS A 296 9.82 9.85 -20.75
CA LYS A 296 10.33 11.21 -20.50
C LYS A 296 10.68 11.42 -19.02
N GLN A 297 9.92 10.79 -18.12
CA GLN A 297 10.12 10.90 -16.68
C GLN A 297 9.61 9.65 -15.93
N VAL A 298 10.32 9.29 -14.87
CA VAL A 298 9.92 8.35 -13.82
C VAL A 298 9.89 9.11 -12.50
N PHE A 299 8.73 9.16 -11.86
CA PHE A 299 8.56 9.84 -10.57
C PHE A 299 8.35 8.79 -9.46
N GLY A 300 9.37 8.66 -8.60
CA GLY A 300 9.42 7.74 -7.46
C GLY A 300 8.91 8.34 -6.17
N HIS A 301 7.60 8.24 -5.91
CA HIS A 301 6.99 8.81 -4.71
C HIS A 301 7.31 8.00 -3.44
N GLY A 302 7.21 8.64 -2.27
CA GLY A 302 7.38 7.96 -0.99
C GLY A 302 6.17 7.12 -0.58
N TRP A 303 6.31 6.42 0.54
CA TRP A 303 5.24 5.60 1.10
C TRP A 303 4.22 6.43 1.86
N LEU A 304 2.97 5.98 1.82
CA LEU A 304 1.99 6.32 2.84
C LEU A 304 2.12 5.30 3.97
N LEU A 305 2.51 5.76 5.14
CA LEU A 305 2.81 4.98 6.34
C LEU A 305 1.74 5.21 7.41
N MET A 306 1.70 4.32 8.39
CA MET A 306 1.06 4.52 9.68
C MET A 306 2.10 4.96 10.72
N GLN A 307 1.68 5.38 11.91
CA GLN A 307 2.62 5.77 12.97
C GLN A 307 3.61 4.65 13.35
N ASP A 308 3.19 3.40 13.22
CA ASP A 308 3.97 2.18 13.48
C ASP A 308 4.66 1.60 12.22
N GLY A 309 4.73 2.39 11.14
CA GLY A 309 5.46 2.06 9.91
C GLY A 309 4.55 1.64 8.76
N LYS A 310 5.02 0.72 7.91
CA LYS A 310 4.29 0.31 6.70
C LYS A 310 2.97 -0.39 7.05
N MET A 311 1.92 -0.09 6.28
CA MET A 311 0.63 -0.79 6.38
C MET A 311 0.80 -2.27 6.02
N SER A 312 0.31 -3.16 6.88
CA SER A 312 0.22 -4.59 6.58
C SER A 312 -0.93 -5.24 7.32
N LYS A 313 -1.56 -6.23 6.68
CA LYS A 313 -2.64 -7.02 7.30
C LYS A 313 -2.20 -7.69 8.60
N SER A 314 -0.97 -8.20 8.62
CA SER A 314 -0.38 -8.85 9.81
C SER A 314 -0.23 -7.92 11.01
N LYS A 315 -0.11 -6.61 10.79
CA LYS A 315 -0.03 -5.60 11.86
C LYS A 315 -1.39 -5.06 12.29
N GLY A 316 -2.47 -5.41 11.58
CA GLY A 316 -3.80 -4.87 11.86
C GLY A 316 -3.87 -3.34 11.76
N ASN A 317 -3.03 -2.72 10.93
CA ASN A 317 -2.95 -1.26 10.78
C ASN A 317 -3.38 -0.79 9.37
N VAL A 318 -4.14 -1.63 8.64
CA VAL A 318 -4.52 -1.36 7.25
C VAL A 318 -5.76 -0.47 7.22
N VAL A 319 -5.69 0.62 6.46
CA VAL A 319 -6.84 1.47 6.18
C VAL A 319 -7.32 1.19 4.75
N TYR A 320 -8.57 0.73 4.63
CA TYR A 320 -9.21 0.53 3.33
C TYR A 320 -9.92 1.82 2.88
N PRO A 321 -9.79 2.22 1.59
CA PRO A 321 -10.40 3.43 1.08
C PRO A 321 -11.92 3.47 1.22
N GLU A 322 -12.60 2.34 0.99
CA GLU A 322 -14.07 2.23 0.96
C GLU A 322 -14.68 2.72 2.28
N MET A 323 -14.10 2.32 3.42
CA MET A 323 -14.54 2.76 4.74
C MET A 323 -14.49 4.28 4.91
N LEU A 324 -13.43 4.92 4.40
CA LEU A 324 -13.31 6.38 4.47
C LEU A 324 -14.27 7.09 3.51
N ILE A 325 -14.46 6.55 2.31
CA ILE A 325 -15.37 7.12 1.31
C ILE A 325 -16.82 7.06 1.79
N ASP A 326 -17.24 5.91 2.30
CA ASP A 326 -18.62 5.67 2.71
C ASP A 326 -19.04 6.58 3.87
N ARG A 327 -18.12 6.86 4.81
CA ARG A 327 -18.39 7.70 5.98
C ARG A 327 -18.12 9.19 5.77
N TYR A 328 -17.03 9.54 5.07
CA TYR A 328 -16.55 10.93 4.98
C TYR A 328 -16.66 11.56 3.58
N GLY A 329 -17.05 10.76 2.58
CA GLY A 329 -17.13 11.19 1.20
C GLY A 329 -15.82 11.04 0.44
N LEU A 330 -15.94 10.81 -0.87
CA LEU A 330 -14.80 10.57 -1.75
C LEU A 330 -13.77 11.71 -1.75
N ASP A 331 -14.25 12.94 -1.88
CA ASP A 331 -13.38 14.10 -2.03
C ASP A 331 -12.62 14.45 -0.74
N ALA A 332 -13.13 14.05 0.43
CA ALA A 332 -12.39 14.17 1.68
C ALA A 332 -11.12 13.30 1.67
N LEU A 333 -11.24 12.04 1.22
CA LEU A 333 -10.09 11.14 1.06
C LEU A 333 -9.10 11.67 0.03
N ARG A 334 -9.58 12.06 -1.15
CA ARG A 334 -8.72 12.55 -2.24
C ARG A 334 -8.00 13.83 -1.85
N TYR A 335 -8.71 14.78 -1.23
CA TYR A 335 -8.13 16.01 -0.70
C TYR A 335 -7.04 15.70 0.34
N TYR A 336 -7.34 14.87 1.33
CA TYR A 336 -6.37 14.53 2.38
C TYR A 336 -5.07 13.96 1.79
N LEU A 337 -5.18 12.97 0.90
CA LEU A 337 -4.01 12.31 0.31
C LEU A 337 -3.13 13.28 -0.50
N MET A 338 -3.73 14.22 -1.23
CA MET A 338 -2.99 15.21 -2.03
C MET A 338 -2.54 16.43 -1.22
N ARG A 339 -3.19 16.74 -0.09
CA ARG A 339 -2.91 17.91 0.75
C ARG A 339 -1.91 17.64 1.87
N GLU A 340 -2.08 16.54 2.59
CA GLU A 340 -1.33 16.25 3.81
C GLU A 340 0.07 15.73 3.49
N VAL A 341 0.20 14.91 2.45
CA VAL A 341 1.46 14.28 2.08
C VAL A 341 2.20 15.11 1.06
N GLN A 342 3.48 15.42 1.34
CA GLN A 342 4.37 15.99 0.34
C GLN A 342 4.74 14.90 -0.68
N PHE A 343 4.16 14.98 -1.88
CA PHE A 343 4.43 14.03 -2.96
C PHE A 343 5.93 13.95 -3.28
N GLY A 344 6.49 12.73 -3.26
CA GLY A 344 7.94 12.48 -3.36
C GLY A 344 8.59 12.05 -2.05
N SER A 345 8.01 12.44 -0.90
CA SER A 345 8.44 12.05 0.45
C SER A 345 7.53 10.98 1.04
N ASP A 346 8.00 10.30 2.09
CA ASP A 346 7.12 9.46 2.91
C ASP A 346 6.14 10.34 3.70
N GLY A 347 4.89 9.93 3.78
CA GLY A 347 3.84 10.56 4.57
C GLY A 347 3.30 9.60 5.62
N VAL A 348 2.77 10.14 6.72
CA VAL A 348 2.13 9.35 7.77
C VAL A 348 0.64 9.67 7.81
N PHE A 349 -0.20 8.66 7.61
CA PHE A 349 -1.63 8.73 7.84
C PHE A 349 -1.90 8.65 9.35
N THR A 350 -2.71 9.58 9.85
CA THR A 350 -3.29 9.48 11.19
C THR A 350 -4.79 9.82 11.13
N PRO A 351 -5.65 9.10 11.87
CA PRO A 351 -7.06 9.44 11.99
C PRO A 351 -7.28 10.90 12.42
N ASP A 352 -6.46 11.36 13.39
CA ASP A 352 -6.48 12.73 13.87
C ASP A 352 -6.26 13.76 12.76
N ASN A 353 -5.21 13.60 11.95
CA ASN A 353 -4.93 14.55 10.87
C ASN A 353 -6.01 14.48 9.80
N PHE A 354 -6.53 13.29 9.51
CA PHE A 354 -7.61 13.10 8.55
C PHE A 354 -8.87 13.89 8.95
N VAL A 355 -9.37 13.68 10.17
CA VAL A 355 -10.55 14.39 10.68
C VAL A 355 -10.30 15.89 10.82
N ASN A 356 -9.10 16.30 11.25
CA ASN A 356 -8.73 17.71 11.33
C ASN A 356 -8.78 18.40 9.96
N ARG A 357 -8.29 17.75 8.89
CA ARG A 357 -8.33 18.31 7.53
C ARG A 357 -9.75 18.50 7.04
N ILE A 358 -10.64 17.55 7.31
CA ILE A 358 -12.06 17.70 6.96
C ILE A 358 -12.67 18.86 7.73
N ASN A 359 -12.49 18.91 9.05
CA ASN A 359 -13.11 19.94 9.87
C ASN A 359 -12.57 21.34 9.56
N PHE A 360 -11.25 21.53 9.51
CA PHE A 360 -10.66 22.86 9.36
C PHE A 360 -10.66 23.34 7.91
N ASP A 361 -10.14 22.53 6.99
CA ASP A 361 -9.93 22.99 5.62
C ASP A 361 -11.24 22.93 4.82
N LEU A 362 -11.97 21.80 4.90
CA LEU A 362 -13.15 21.56 4.07
C LEU A 362 -14.43 22.18 4.66
N ALA A 363 -14.75 21.88 5.93
CA ALA A 363 -15.99 22.35 6.56
C ALA A 363 -15.91 23.82 7.00
N ASN A 364 -14.89 24.18 7.78
CA ASN A 364 -14.80 25.51 8.39
C ASN A 364 -14.32 26.63 7.46
N ASP A 365 -13.46 26.33 6.49
CA ASP A 365 -12.94 27.34 5.55
C ASP A 365 -13.80 27.37 4.26
N LEU A 366 -13.68 26.35 3.41
CA LEU A 366 -14.38 26.30 2.11
C LEU A 366 -15.91 26.22 2.27
N GLY A 367 -16.40 25.27 3.06
CA GLY A 367 -17.84 25.05 3.27
C GLY A 367 -18.52 26.26 3.91
N ASN A 368 -17.86 26.92 4.87
CA ASN A 368 -18.37 28.14 5.49
C ASN A 368 -18.38 29.32 4.53
N LEU A 369 -17.32 29.51 3.72
CA LEU A 369 -17.26 30.56 2.71
C LEU A 369 -18.43 30.48 1.73
N LEU A 370 -18.68 29.26 1.21
CA LEU A 370 -19.81 29.00 0.31
C LEU A 370 -21.15 29.33 0.97
N ASN A 371 -21.41 28.77 2.15
CA ASN A 371 -22.69 28.95 2.85
C ASN A 371 -22.94 30.41 3.24
N ARG A 372 -21.92 31.13 3.73
CA ARG A 372 -22.02 32.57 4.06
C ARG A 372 -22.33 33.37 2.81
N THR A 373 -21.62 33.13 1.71
CA THR A 373 -21.78 33.87 0.46
C THR A 373 -23.20 33.69 -0.11
N ILE A 374 -23.67 32.45 -0.24
CA ILE A 374 -25.04 32.16 -0.72
C ILE A 374 -26.08 32.81 0.17
N SER A 375 -25.93 32.68 1.49
CA SER A 375 -26.88 33.24 2.46
C SER A 375 -26.96 34.77 2.37
N MET A 376 -25.81 35.45 2.26
CA MET A 376 -25.77 36.90 2.12
C MET A 376 -26.33 37.37 0.78
N LEU A 377 -26.00 36.68 -0.32
CA LEU A 377 -26.50 37.04 -1.65
C LEU A 377 -28.02 36.86 -1.74
N ASN A 378 -28.56 35.75 -1.22
CA ASN A 378 -30.02 35.55 -1.15
C ASN A 378 -30.71 36.61 -0.30
N LYS A 379 -30.11 36.96 0.85
CA LYS A 379 -30.71 37.90 1.80
C LYS A 379 -30.68 39.35 1.31
N TYR A 380 -29.61 39.77 0.64
CA TYR A 380 -29.38 41.17 0.32
C TYR A 380 -29.58 41.52 -1.15
N GLN A 381 -29.52 40.54 -2.06
CA GLN A 381 -29.64 40.77 -3.51
C GLN A 381 -30.53 39.73 -4.21
N GLU A 382 -31.46 39.10 -3.48
CA GLU A 382 -32.40 38.12 -4.02
C GLU A 382 -31.71 36.97 -4.80
N GLY A 383 -30.47 36.65 -4.41
CA GLY A 383 -29.66 35.58 -4.98
C GLY A 383 -28.92 35.96 -6.27
N ARG A 384 -28.87 37.25 -6.65
CA ARG A 384 -28.25 37.71 -7.91
C ARG A 384 -27.09 38.66 -7.65
N ALA A 385 -25.90 38.32 -8.14
CA ALA A 385 -24.70 39.17 -8.00
C ALA A 385 -24.63 40.31 -9.03
N GLY A 386 -25.38 40.21 -10.14
CA GLY A 386 -25.34 41.17 -11.24
C GLY A 386 -24.08 41.05 -12.09
N ALA A 387 -23.80 42.08 -12.89
CA ALA A 387 -22.58 42.15 -13.71
C ALA A 387 -21.35 42.54 -12.88
N TYR A 388 -20.15 42.16 -13.34
CA TYR A 388 -18.89 42.55 -12.71
C TYR A 388 -18.81 44.07 -12.51
N PRO A 389 -18.69 44.55 -11.26
CA PRO A 389 -18.69 45.99 -10.99
C PRO A 389 -17.31 46.65 -11.06
N GLY A 390 -16.24 45.88 -11.29
CA GLY A 390 -14.87 46.36 -11.11
C GLY A 390 -14.49 46.51 -9.64
N GLN A 391 -13.35 47.15 -9.38
CA GLN A 391 -12.85 47.41 -8.02
C GLN A 391 -13.57 48.64 -7.44
N VAL A 392 -14.48 48.43 -6.50
CA VAL A 392 -15.31 49.47 -5.86
C VAL A 392 -14.88 49.72 -4.41
N THR A 393 -14.53 48.66 -3.67
CA THR A 393 -14.09 48.77 -2.27
C THR A 393 -12.56 48.86 -2.18
N ASP A 394 -12.07 49.40 -1.07
CA ASP A 394 -10.62 49.49 -0.78
C ASP A 394 -9.92 48.11 -0.72
N TYR A 395 -10.68 47.02 -0.62
CA TYR A 395 -10.16 45.66 -0.49
C TYR A 395 -10.23 44.84 -1.79
N ASP A 396 -10.94 45.32 -2.82
CA ASP A 396 -11.21 44.54 -4.04
C ASP A 396 -9.90 44.23 -4.78
N ALA A 397 -9.08 45.27 -5.02
CA ALA A 397 -7.79 45.12 -5.70
C ALA A 397 -6.83 44.14 -5.00
N ASP A 398 -6.85 44.10 -3.67
CA ASP A 398 -6.03 43.19 -2.88
C ASP A 398 -6.51 41.73 -2.99
N LEU A 399 -7.84 41.50 -2.94
CA LEU A 399 -8.41 40.18 -3.17
C LEU A 399 -8.10 39.68 -4.59
N GLU A 400 -8.28 40.54 -5.60
CA GLU A 400 -8.01 40.20 -6.99
C GLU A 400 -6.53 39.83 -7.21
N ALA A 401 -5.60 40.62 -6.67
CA ALA A 401 -4.16 40.34 -6.75
C ALA A 401 -3.79 39.00 -6.08
N VAL A 402 -4.36 38.71 -4.90
CA VAL A 402 -4.14 37.44 -4.20
C VAL A 402 -4.64 36.25 -5.03
N ILE A 403 -5.79 36.39 -5.69
CA ILE A 403 -6.32 35.36 -6.59
C ILE A 403 -5.35 35.13 -7.75
N GLU A 404 -4.96 36.18 -8.46
CA GLU A 404 -4.08 36.07 -9.64
C GLU A 404 -2.72 35.43 -9.30
N ASP A 405 -2.08 35.87 -8.21
CA ASP A 405 -0.78 35.36 -7.81
C ASP A 405 -0.85 33.89 -7.38
N ASN A 406 -1.90 33.49 -6.66
CA ASN A 406 -2.07 32.10 -6.22
C ASN A 406 -2.52 31.18 -7.36
N VAL A 407 -3.30 31.66 -8.33
CA VAL A 407 -3.61 30.93 -9.57
C VAL A 407 -2.31 30.68 -10.37
N ARG A 408 -1.46 31.71 -10.53
CA ARG A 408 -0.16 31.54 -11.21
C ARG A 408 0.72 30.52 -10.50
N ALA A 409 0.82 30.61 -9.17
CA ALA A 409 1.61 29.69 -8.37
C ALA A 409 1.03 28.27 -8.34
N TYR A 410 -0.30 28.10 -8.42
CA TYR A 410 -0.96 26.80 -8.52
C TYR A 410 -0.46 26.01 -9.74
N PHE A 411 -0.45 26.62 -10.93
CA PHE A 411 -0.01 25.94 -12.15
C PHE A 411 1.44 25.48 -12.08
N GLY A 412 2.33 26.35 -11.58
CA GLY A 412 3.73 25.99 -11.37
C GLY A 412 3.92 24.81 -10.41
N ASN A 413 3.09 24.70 -9.37
CA ASN A 413 3.14 23.57 -8.45
C ASN A 413 2.55 22.29 -9.07
N MET A 414 1.43 22.39 -9.81
CA MET A 414 0.82 21.24 -10.48
C MET A 414 1.70 20.65 -11.58
N ASP A 415 2.39 21.49 -12.35
CA ASP A 415 3.32 21.04 -13.40
C ASP A 415 4.54 20.29 -12.83
N ASN A 416 4.88 20.52 -11.57
CA ASN A 416 5.97 19.84 -10.85
C ASN A 416 5.48 18.79 -9.83
N PHE A 417 4.19 18.43 -9.88
CA PHE A 417 3.55 17.45 -8.98
C PHE A 417 3.62 17.82 -7.48
N HIS A 418 3.76 19.09 -7.15
CA HIS A 418 3.67 19.61 -5.79
C HIS A 418 2.21 19.84 -5.39
N PHE A 419 1.39 18.77 -5.40
CA PHE A 419 -0.07 18.86 -5.19
C PHE A 419 -0.46 19.56 -3.88
N SER A 420 0.26 19.26 -2.80
CA SER A 420 0.04 19.88 -1.49
C SER A 420 0.19 21.41 -1.54
N LEU A 421 1.21 21.92 -2.25
CA LEU A 421 1.45 23.35 -2.42
C LEU A 421 0.46 24.00 -3.38
N ALA A 422 0.01 23.28 -4.41
CA ALA A 422 -1.05 23.75 -5.30
C ALA A 422 -2.37 23.94 -4.53
N LEU A 423 -2.75 22.96 -3.72
CA LEU A 423 -3.92 23.07 -2.85
C LEU A 423 -3.73 24.16 -1.79
N ASP A 424 -2.54 24.32 -1.21
CA ASP A 424 -2.24 25.42 -0.28
C ASP A 424 -2.46 26.80 -0.92
N ASN A 425 -2.05 27.00 -2.18
CA ASN A 425 -2.32 28.25 -2.91
C ASN A 425 -3.83 28.47 -3.12
N THR A 426 -4.58 27.40 -3.39
CA THR A 426 -6.04 27.49 -3.49
C THR A 426 -6.66 27.86 -2.14
N TRP A 427 -6.15 27.31 -1.03
CA TRP A 427 -6.61 27.64 0.31
C TRP A 427 -6.24 29.05 0.77
N LYS A 428 -5.12 29.61 0.30
CA LYS A 428 -4.82 31.05 0.51
C LYS A 428 -5.89 31.95 -0.11
N ILE A 429 -6.46 31.58 -1.26
CA ILE A 429 -7.59 32.30 -1.86
C ILE A 429 -8.83 32.20 -0.97
N ILE A 430 -9.16 30.98 -0.50
CA ILE A 430 -10.31 30.74 0.39
C ILE A 430 -10.19 31.56 1.68
N SER A 431 -9.05 31.47 2.37
CA SER A 431 -8.78 32.21 3.59
C SER A 431 -8.83 33.73 3.37
N ARG A 432 -8.31 34.23 2.23
CA ARG A 432 -8.38 35.66 1.89
C ARG A 432 -9.83 36.12 1.64
N ALA A 433 -10.63 35.31 0.95
CA ALA A 433 -12.04 35.58 0.71
C ALA A 433 -12.87 35.58 2.00
N ASN A 434 -12.60 34.66 2.93
CA ASN A 434 -13.20 34.68 4.26
C ASN A 434 -12.86 35.97 5.02
N LYS A 435 -11.57 36.37 5.02
CA LYS A 435 -11.13 37.64 5.62
C LYS A 435 -11.76 38.86 4.94
N TYR A 436 -11.94 38.82 3.62
CA TYR A 436 -12.58 39.88 2.85
C TYR A 436 -14.02 40.12 3.30
N ILE A 437 -14.78 39.08 3.65
CA ILE A 437 -16.12 39.24 4.27
C ILE A 437 -16.02 40.01 5.59
N ASP A 438 -15.04 39.69 6.41
CA ASP A 438 -14.91 40.29 7.75
C ASP A 438 -14.46 41.76 7.66
N GLU A 439 -13.59 42.10 6.70
CA GLU A 439 -13.11 43.47 6.43
C GLU A 439 -14.18 44.37 5.80
N THR A 440 -15.00 43.82 4.90
CA THR A 440 -16.02 44.58 4.16
C THR A 440 -17.36 44.66 4.90
N MET A 441 -17.58 43.77 5.86
CA MET A 441 -18.78 43.72 6.71
C MET A 441 -20.11 43.88 5.91
N PRO A 442 -20.48 42.94 5.01
CA PRO A 442 -21.66 43.07 4.13
C PRO A 442 -22.97 43.37 4.88
N TRP A 443 -23.10 42.88 6.12
CA TRP A 443 -24.26 43.12 6.98
C TRP A 443 -24.38 44.57 7.48
N VAL A 444 -23.31 45.36 7.42
CA VAL A 444 -23.33 46.81 7.66
C VAL A 444 -23.67 47.53 6.38
N LEU A 445 -23.01 47.19 5.26
CA LEU A 445 -23.27 47.78 3.95
C LEU A 445 -24.74 47.64 3.54
N ALA A 446 -25.35 46.47 3.80
CA ALA A 446 -26.76 46.20 3.52
C ALA A 446 -27.77 47.04 4.32
N LYS A 447 -27.33 47.81 5.33
CA LYS A 447 -28.21 48.71 6.10
C LYS A 447 -28.17 50.15 5.61
N ASP A 448 -27.28 50.48 4.67
CA ASP A 448 -27.09 51.83 4.13
C ASP A 448 -27.37 51.83 2.63
N ASP A 449 -28.48 52.45 2.22
CA ASP A 449 -28.90 52.54 0.81
C ASP A 449 -27.88 53.28 -0.07
N SER A 450 -27.00 54.10 0.51
CA SER A 450 -25.92 54.77 -0.24
C SER A 450 -24.74 53.85 -0.57
N LYS A 451 -24.69 52.66 0.05
CA LYS A 451 -23.59 51.68 -0.06
C LYS A 451 -23.92 50.44 -0.89
N GLN A 452 -24.96 50.52 -1.72
CA GLN A 452 -25.43 49.40 -2.54
C GLN A 452 -24.41 48.95 -3.59
N ALA A 453 -23.60 49.88 -4.13
CA ALA A 453 -22.55 49.53 -5.09
C ALA A 453 -21.42 48.73 -4.43
N GLU A 454 -20.99 49.13 -3.23
CA GLU A 454 -20.01 48.39 -2.44
C GLU A 454 -20.52 47.00 -2.06
N LEU A 455 -21.78 46.91 -1.60
CA LEU A 455 -22.40 45.63 -1.26
C LEU A 455 -22.45 44.69 -2.47
N GLN A 456 -22.83 45.19 -3.64
CA GLN A 456 -22.86 44.42 -4.87
C GLN A 456 -21.46 43.98 -5.29
N SER A 457 -20.46 44.85 -5.18
CA SER A 457 -19.06 44.50 -5.42
C SER A 457 -18.61 43.35 -4.55
N VAL A 458 -18.84 43.44 -3.24
CA VAL A 458 -18.42 42.41 -2.28
C VAL A 458 -19.04 41.06 -2.61
N LEU A 459 -20.35 41.02 -2.85
CA LEU A 459 -21.05 39.77 -3.12
C LEU A 459 -20.67 39.18 -4.48
N TYR A 460 -20.40 40.01 -5.49
CA TYR A 460 -19.90 39.57 -6.79
C TYR A 460 -18.52 38.91 -6.67
N HIS A 461 -17.55 39.58 -6.02
CA HIS A 461 -16.20 39.05 -5.86
C HIS A 461 -16.19 37.72 -5.11
N LEU A 462 -17.09 37.53 -4.12
CA LEU A 462 -17.19 36.29 -3.37
C LEU A 462 -17.69 35.11 -4.21
N VAL A 463 -18.75 35.30 -5.01
CA VAL A 463 -19.24 34.21 -5.89
C VAL A 463 -18.25 33.88 -6.99
N ASP A 464 -17.55 34.89 -7.50
CA ASP A 464 -16.55 34.69 -8.56
C ASP A 464 -15.27 34.04 -8.03
N ALA A 465 -14.83 34.39 -6.82
CA ALA A 465 -13.75 33.69 -6.12
C ALA A 465 -14.11 32.22 -5.88
N LEU A 466 -15.34 31.92 -5.42
CA LEU A 466 -15.81 30.53 -5.24
C LEU A 466 -15.84 29.75 -6.55
N ARG A 467 -16.21 30.38 -7.67
CA ARG A 467 -16.14 29.78 -9.00
C ARG A 467 -14.69 29.42 -9.36
N ILE A 468 -13.74 30.34 -9.18
CA ILE A 468 -12.31 30.08 -9.43
C ILE A 468 -11.79 28.96 -8.54
N ILE A 469 -12.09 28.99 -7.24
CA ILE A 469 -11.73 27.94 -6.27
C ILE A 469 -12.25 26.58 -6.76
N ALA A 470 -13.54 26.49 -7.10
CA ALA A 470 -14.15 25.27 -7.60
C ALA A 470 -13.43 24.74 -8.84
N ILE A 471 -13.03 25.61 -9.77
CA ILE A 471 -12.26 25.20 -10.96
C ILE A 471 -10.90 24.61 -10.56
N LEU A 472 -10.16 25.25 -9.64
CA LEU A 472 -8.82 24.85 -9.21
C LEU A 472 -8.78 23.51 -8.46
N ILE A 473 -9.84 23.16 -7.72
CA ILE A 473 -9.87 21.90 -6.98
C ILE A 473 -10.29 20.69 -7.84
N GLN A 474 -10.80 20.88 -9.06
CA GLN A 474 -11.28 19.80 -9.93
C GLN A 474 -10.31 18.63 -10.20
N PRO A 475 -8.98 18.85 -10.34
CA PRO A 475 -8.06 17.74 -10.52
C PRO A 475 -8.06 16.78 -9.33
N VAL A 476 -8.22 17.29 -8.11
CA VAL A 476 -8.13 16.52 -6.87
C VAL A 476 -9.51 16.07 -6.39
N MET A 477 -10.50 16.96 -6.42
CA MET A 477 -11.85 16.76 -5.89
C MET A 477 -12.83 16.65 -7.07
N THR A 478 -13.60 15.57 -7.14
CA THR A 478 -14.39 15.18 -8.32
C THR A 478 -15.89 15.47 -8.19
N GLN A 479 -16.37 15.65 -6.97
CA GLN A 479 -17.78 15.86 -6.60
C GLN A 479 -18.00 17.28 -6.06
N THR A 480 -17.19 17.74 -5.12
CA THR A 480 -17.25 19.06 -4.48
C THR A 480 -17.28 20.22 -5.47
N PRO A 481 -16.47 20.27 -6.55
CA PRO A 481 -16.57 21.36 -7.51
C PRO A 481 -17.96 21.48 -8.13
N LYS A 482 -18.56 20.34 -8.51
CA LYS A 482 -19.90 20.29 -9.12
C LYS A 482 -20.95 20.81 -8.15
N LEU A 483 -20.88 20.37 -6.90
CA LEU A 483 -21.77 20.87 -5.84
C LEU A 483 -21.60 22.38 -5.63
N ILE A 484 -20.37 22.92 -5.68
CA ILE A 484 -20.16 24.37 -5.60
C ILE A 484 -20.80 25.07 -6.80
N PHE A 485 -20.56 24.60 -8.03
CA PHE A 485 -21.13 25.20 -9.24
C PHE A 485 -22.66 25.18 -9.24
N GLU A 486 -23.27 24.05 -8.85
CA GLU A 486 -24.72 23.91 -8.69
C GLU A 486 -25.26 24.95 -7.71
N GLN A 487 -24.63 25.09 -6.54
CA GLN A 487 -25.05 26.06 -5.54
C GLN A 487 -24.86 27.51 -5.99
N LEU A 488 -23.84 27.78 -6.83
CA LEU A 488 -23.59 29.08 -7.45
C LEU A 488 -24.52 29.37 -8.65
N GLY A 489 -25.29 28.39 -9.13
CA GLY A 489 -26.15 28.52 -10.30
C GLY A 489 -25.37 28.60 -11.62
N ILE A 490 -24.21 27.95 -11.69
CA ILE A 490 -23.31 27.93 -12.85
C ILE A 490 -23.54 26.64 -13.65
N SER A 491 -23.46 26.74 -14.98
CA SER A 491 -23.69 25.59 -15.88
C SER A 491 -22.40 24.84 -16.22
N ASP A 492 -22.53 23.57 -16.63
CA ASP A 492 -21.41 22.64 -16.88
C ASP A 492 -20.35 23.13 -17.89
N SER A 493 -20.66 24.11 -18.75
CA SER A 493 -19.72 24.65 -19.74
C SER A 493 -18.66 25.58 -19.15
N ASP A 494 -18.82 26.03 -17.89
CA ASP A 494 -18.02 27.11 -17.30
C ASP A 494 -16.89 26.60 -16.39
N HIS A 495 -16.58 25.30 -16.44
CA HIS A 495 -15.66 24.62 -15.52
C HIS A 495 -14.21 24.54 -16.03
N SER A 496 -13.79 25.44 -16.94
CA SER A 496 -12.49 25.35 -17.63
C SER A 496 -11.39 26.20 -16.98
N PHE A 497 -10.13 25.73 -17.03
CA PHE A 497 -8.96 26.56 -16.69
C PHE A 497 -8.81 27.79 -17.59
N ALA A 498 -9.45 27.82 -18.76
CA ALA A 498 -9.51 29.02 -19.59
C ALA A 498 -10.34 30.16 -18.97
N SER A 499 -11.08 29.89 -17.89
CA SER A 499 -11.99 30.84 -17.24
C SER A 499 -11.53 31.29 -15.85
N LEU A 500 -10.24 31.20 -15.52
CA LEU A 500 -9.75 31.55 -14.17
C LEU A 500 -9.61 33.07 -13.91
N GLU A 501 -9.96 33.92 -14.89
CA GLU A 501 -9.97 35.37 -14.71
C GLU A 501 -11.16 35.81 -13.85
N ILE A 502 -10.96 36.92 -13.12
CA ILE A 502 -12.02 37.58 -12.34
C ILE A 502 -12.92 38.36 -13.30
N GLY A 503 -14.19 38.50 -12.93
CA GLY A 503 -15.22 39.14 -13.73
C GLY A 503 -15.98 38.17 -14.64
N LEU A 504 -15.84 36.86 -14.47
CA LEU A 504 -16.47 35.85 -15.35
C LEU A 504 -17.68 35.13 -14.74
N TYR A 505 -18.08 35.43 -13.49
CA TYR A 505 -19.37 34.98 -12.97
C TYR A 505 -20.52 35.52 -13.87
N PRO A 506 -21.48 34.67 -14.29
CA PRO A 506 -22.52 35.10 -15.24
C PRO A 506 -23.36 36.26 -14.70
N ALA A 507 -23.54 37.32 -15.50
CA ALA A 507 -24.33 38.49 -15.08
C ALA A 507 -25.80 38.16 -14.75
N GLY A 508 -26.34 37.10 -15.37
CA GLY A 508 -27.66 36.55 -15.08
C GLY A 508 -27.65 35.37 -14.09
N GLY A 509 -26.50 35.07 -13.48
CA GLY A 509 -26.33 33.99 -12.52
C GLY A 509 -27.19 34.21 -11.28
N GLN A 510 -27.79 33.12 -10.82
CA GLN A 510 -28.63 33.12 -9.63
C GLN A 510 -28.28 31.91 -8.77
N VAL A 511 -27.82 32.15 -7.55
CA VAL A 511 -27.48 31.09 -6.60
C VAL A 511 -28.74 30.34 -6.17
N ILE A 512 -28.57 29.14 -5.64
CA ILE A 512 -29.69 28.37 -5.09
C ILE A 512 -30.34 29.10 -3.91
N ALA A 513 -31.64 28.88 -3.72
CA ALA A 513 -32.44 29.59 -2.73
C ALA A 513 -31.97 29.36 -1.27
N LYS A 514 -31.35 28.21 -1.00
CA LYS A 514 -30.83 27.85 0.32
C LYS A 514 -29.57 27.02 0.16
N GLY A 515 -28.44 27.52 0.65
CA GLY A 515 -27.17 26.79 0.66
C GLY A 515 -27.28 25.48 1.44
N GLU A 516 -26.59 24.45 0.94
CA GLU A 516 -26.52 23.13 1.56
C GLU A 516 -25.07 22.86 1.99
N PRO A 517 -24.82 22.50 3.26
CA PRO A 517 -23.48 22.15 3.70
C PRO A 517 -22.93 20.94 2.92
N ILE A 518 -21.83 21.15 2.18
CA ILE A 518 -21.14 20.08 1.44
C ILE A 518 -20.41 19.14 2.40
N PHE A 519 -19.78 19.71 3.44
CA PHE A 519 -19.03 18.96 4.43
C PHE A 519 -19.66 19.16 5.81
N PRO A 520 -20.20 18.11 6.44
CA PRO A 520 -20.66 18.20 7.81
C PRO A 520 -19.46 18.36 8.76
N ARG A 521 -19.65 19.11 9.85
CA ARG A 521 -18.66 19.17 10.92
C ARG A 521 -18.73 17.86 11.71
N LEU A 522 -17.57 17.27 11.93
CA LEU A 522 -17.38 16.00 12.59
C LEU A 522 -17.01 16.20 14.07
N ASP A 523 -17.52 15.32 14.95
CA ASP A 523 -16.97 15.20 16.29
C ASP A 523 -15.60 14.52 16.21
N LYS A 524 -14.57 15.16 16.75
CA LYS A 524 -13.20 14.69 16.53
C LYS A 524 -12.95 13.37 17.24
N GLU A 525 -13.39 13.24 18.49
CA GLU A 525 -13.09 12.06 19.32
C GLU A 525 -13.85 10.85 18.76
N GLU A 526 -15.14 10.99 18.48
CA GLU A 526 -15.97 9.93 17.91
C GLU A 526 -15.42 9.40 16.57
N GLU A 527 -15.03 10.30 15.67
CA GLU A 527 -14.58 9.90 14.34
C GLU A 527 -13.17 9.31 14.34
N VAL A 528 -12.29 9.83 15.19
CA VAL A 528 -10.95 9.26 15.38
C VAL A 528 -11.05 7.84 15.93
N ASP A 529 -11.91 7.60 16.92
CA ASP A 529 -12.11 6.28 17.51
C ASP A 529 -12.79 5.32 16.52
N TYR A 530 -13.73 5.81 15.71
CA TYR A 530 -14.29 5.04 14.60
C TYR A 530 -13.20 4.56 13.63
N ILE A 531 -12.36 5.46 13.09
CA ILE A 531 -11.32 5.07 12.13
C ILE A 531 -10.35 4.07 12.76
N ARG A 532 -9.95 4.27 14.02
CA ARG A 532 -9.10 3.32 14.76
C ARG A 532 -9.76 1.94 14.87
N SER A 533 -11.06 1.89 15.19
CA SER A 533 -11.80 0.62 15.28
C SER A 533 -11.86 -0.13 13.94
N GLN A 534 -11.82 0.58 12.81
CA GLN A 534 -11.89 -0.01 11.47
C GLN A 534 -10.51 -0.43 10.94
N MET A 535 -9.43 0.13 11.50
CA MET A 535 -8.05 -0.24 11.14
C MET A 535 -7.66 -1.61 11.68
N SER A 536 -8.13 -1.91 12.89
CA SER A 536 -7.98 -3.22 13.49
C SER A 536 -8.93 -4.19 12.81
N THR A 537 -8.42 -5.31 12.27
CA THR A 537 -9.20 -6.56 12.31
C THR A 537 -9.72 -6.71 13.74
N PRO A 538 -10.93 -7.23 13.98
CA PRO A 538 -11.32 -7.54 15.34
C PRO A 538 -10.31 -8.57 15.85
N ALA A 539 -9.28 -8.09 16.55
CA ALA A 539 -8.93 -8.69 17.80
C ALA A 539 -10.29 -8.83 18.48
N THR A 540 -10.69 -10.07 18.75
CA THR A 540 -11.63 -10.32 19.83
C THR A 540 -11.37 -9.26 20.88
N ASP A 541 -12.40 -8.50 21.26
CA ASP A 541 -12.35 -7.61 22.41
C ASP A 541 -11.80 -8.45 23.57
N GLU A 542 -10.48 -8.49 23.73
CA GLU A 542 -9.89 -8.47 25.04
C GLU A 542 -10.16 -7.03 25.47
N GLU A 543 -11.36 -6.84 26.05
CA GLU A 543 -11.53 -5.88 27.13
C GLU A 543 -10.20 -5.84 27.88
N ASP A 544 -9.61 -4.64 27.98
CA ASP A 544 -8.34 -4.33 28.67
C ASP A 544 -8.10 -5.38 29.75
N TRP A 545 -7.32 -6.44 29.45
CA TRP A 545 -7.36 -7.67 30.25
C TRP A 545 -6.81 -7.33 31.63
N ASP A 546 -7.71 -7.21 32.60
CA ASP A 546 -7.34 -6.96 33.97
C ASP A 546 -7.10 -8.31 34.67
N PRO A 547 -5.84 -8.67 34.97
CA PRO A 547 -5.55 -9.88 35.74
C PRO A 547 -6.18 -9.84 37.14
N GLU A 548 -6.55 -8.67 37.68
CA GLU A 548 -7.26 -8.55 38.95
C GLU A 548 -8.76 -8.90 38.86
N GLU A 549 -9.37 -8.80 37.67
CA GLU A 549 -10.77 -9.16 37.42
C GLU A 549 -10.94 -10.61 36.92
N THR A 550 -9.84 -11.31 36.62
CA THR A 550 -9.87 -12.69 36.11
C THR A 550 -10.33 -13.68 37.20
N GLU A 551 -11.45 -14.36 36.98
CA GLU A 551 -11.92 -15.44 37.86
C GLU A 551 -11.12 -16.74 37.64
N LEU A 552 -10.20 -17.05 38.56
CA LEU A 552 -9.36 -18.24 38.47
C LEU A 552 -10.15 -19.53 38.81
N VAL A 553 -10.43 -20.34 37.79
CA VAL A 553 -11.05 -21.67 37.98
C VAL A 553 -9.97 -22.69 38.36
N ASN A 554 -9.89 -23.01 39.66
CA ASN A 554 -8.96 -24.03 40.18
C ASN A 554 -9.72 -25.30 40.55
N ALA A 555 -9.30 -26.45 40.02
CA ALA A 555 -9.88 -27.76 40.37
C ALA A 555 -9.57 -28.21 41.81
N LYS A 556 -8.66 -27.52 42.52
CA LYS A 556 -8.27 -27.82 43.91
C LYS A 556 -8.67 -26.64 44.81
N ASP A 557 -9.38 -26.93 45.90
CA ASP A 557 -9.89 -25.92 46.85
C ASP A 557 -8.80 -25.13 47.61
N LYS A 558 -7.53 -25.56 47.55
CA LYS A 558 -6.44 -24.97 48.32
C LYS A 558 -5.39 -24.36 47.41
N THR A 559 -5.21 -23.04 47.53
CA THR A 559 -4.05 -22.34 46.98
C THR A 559 -2.78 -22.74 47.74
N ILE A 560 -1.66 -22.83 47.02
CA ILE A 560 -0.35 -23.10 47.60
C ILE A 560 0.55 -21.88 47.46
N LYS A 561 1.50 -21.71 48.38
CA LYS A 561 2.57 -20.73 48.25
C LYS A 561 3.62 -21.25 47.26
N PHE A 562 4.30 -20.32 46.58
CA PHE A 562 5.37 -20.63 45.63
C PHE A 562 6.44 -21.55 46.22
N ASP A 563 6.85 -21.35 47.48
CA ASP A 563 7.84 -22.19 48.17
C ASP A 563 7.49 -23.70 48.13
N LYS A 564 6.20 -24.05 48.13
CA LYS A 564 5.79 -25.48 48.02
C LYS A 564 5.99 -26.06 46.63
N PHE A 565 5.95 -25.21 45.60
CA PHE A 565 6.27 -25.60 44.23
C PHE A 565 7.78 -25.64 44.02
N ASP A 566 8.52 -24.67 44.57
CA ASP A 566 9.99 -24.61 44.54
C ASP A 566 10.64 -25.84 45.19
N ASP A 567 9.99 -26.43 46.21
CA ASP A 567 10.38 -27.70 46.81
C ASP A 567 10.31 -28.91 45.83
N VAL A 568 9.68 -28.78 44.66
CA VAL A 568 9.48 -29.87 43.68
C VAL A 568 10.50 -29.78 42.55
N GLU A 569 11.34 -30.79 42.40
CA GLU A 569 12.35 -30.84 41.34
C GLU A 569 11.76 -31.49 40.08
N LEU A 570 11.45 -30.67 39.08
CA LEU A 570 10.99 -31.13 37.76
C LEU A 570 12.17 -31.21 36.79
N LYS A 571 12.31 -32.32 36.07
CA LYS A 571 13.38 -32.54 35.07
C LYS A 571 12.85 -33.04 33.75
N VAL A 572 13.54 -32.65 32.67
CA VAL A 572 13.42 -33.29 31.35
C VAL A 572 14.17 -34.62 31.39
N ALA A 573 13.51 -35.70 30.95
CA ALA A 573 14.12 -37.02 30.86
C ALA A 573 13.80 -37.70 29.52
N GLU A 574 14.80 -38.31 28.90
CA GLU A 574 14.63 -39.07 27.65
C GLU A 574 14.29 -40.53 27.96
N VAL A 575 13.28 -41.07 27.27
CA VAL A 575 12.91 -42.47 27.39
C VAL A 575 13.90 -43.35 26.61
N LYS A 576 14.78 -44.05 27.34
CA LYS A 576 15.76 -44.97 26.76
C LYS A 576 15.18 -46.36 26.51
N ASP A 577 14.20 -46.75 27.32
CA ASP A 577 13.50 -48.03 27.19
C ASP A 577 12.12 -47.96 27.87
N CYS A 578 11.14 -48.70 27.35
CA CYS A 578 9.81 -48.76 27.94
C CYS A 578 9.16 -50.13 27.71
N ASP A 579 8.70 -50.76 28.78
CA ASP A 579 8.13 -52.12 28.75
C ASP A 579 6.96 -52.28 29.72
N PHE A 580 6.22 -53.39 29.61
CA PHE A 580 5.20 -53.73 30.60
C PHE A 580 5.81 -54.21 31.92
N VAL A 581 5.17 -53.88 33.05
CA VAL A 581 5.51 -54.45 34.36
C VAL A 581 4.87 -55.84 34.49
N GLU A 582 5.67 -56.86 34.80
CA GLU A 582 5.19 -58.24 34.96
C GLU A 582 4.17 -58.34 36.11
N GLY A 583 2.99 -58.92 35.84
CA GLY A 583 1.92 -59.05 36.84
C GLY A 583 1.17 -57.76 37.18
N ALA A 584 1.27 -56.70 36.34
CA ALA A 584 0.52 -55.46 36.49
C ALA A 584 -0.13 -54.98 35.18
N ASP A 585 -1.46 -54.97 35.15
CA ASP A 585 -2.24 -54.67 33.93
C ASP A 585 -2.32 -53.18 33.59
N LYS A 586 -1.83 -52.30 34.49
CA LYS A 586 -1.93 -50.84 34.35
C LYS A 586 -0.60 -50.11 34.28
N LEU A 587 0.53 -50.80 34.51
CA LEU A 587 1.83 -50.15 34.67
C LEU A 587 2.74 -50.36 33.45
N LEU A 588 3.34 -49.26 33.01
CA LEU A 588 4.52 -49.24 32.15
C LEU A 588 5.76 -48.97 33.00
N LYS A 589 6.88 -49.58 32.60
CA LYS A 589 8.21 -49.48 33.19
C LYS A 589 9.09 -48.68 32.26
N PHE A 590 9.50 -47.50 32.70
CA PHE A 590 10.39 -46.62 31.96
C PHE A 590 11.81 -46.73 32.50
N ARG A 591 12.78 -46.82 31.59
CA ARG A 591 14.18 -46.51 31.86
C ARG A 591 14.49 -45.16 31.22
N LEU A 592 14.87 -44.18 32.03
CA LEU A 592 14.98 -42.79 31.63
C LEU A 592 16.39 -42.25 31.85
N ASP A 593 16.89 -41.47 30.91
CA ASP A 593 18.05 -40.60 31.11
C ASP A 593 17.54 -39.23 31.58
N ALA A 594 17.69 -38.96 32.88
CA ALA A 594 17.32 -37.70 33.51
C ALA A 594 18.55 -36.83 33.87
N GLY A 595 19.71 -37.09 33.26
CA GLY A 595 20.98 -36.44 33.61
C GLY A 595 21.57 -36.93 34.95
N ASP A 596 21.10 -38.08 35.45
CA ASP A 596 21.66 -38.78 36.60
C ASP A 596 22.97 -39.52 36.23
N GLN A 597 23.75 -40.00 37.21
CA GLN A 597 24.95 -40.81 36.92
C GLN A 597 24.62 -42.15 36.23
N GLN A 598 23.39 -42.64 36.37
CA GLN A 598 22.86 -43.86 35.75
C GLN A 598 21.38 -43.65 35.44
N ASP A 599 20.86 -44.40 34.46
CA ASP A 599 19.44 -44.36 34.11
C ASP A 599 18.52 -44.61 35.31
N ARG A 600 17.41 -43.89 35.35
CA ARG A 600 16.39 -43.96 36.40
C ARG A 600 15.24 -44.86 35.96
N GLN A 601 14.69 -45.65 36.90
CA GLN A 601 13.46 -46.39 36.66
C GLN A 601 12.23 -45.65 37.21
N ILE A 602 11.24 -45.40 36.37
CA ILE A 602 9.93 -44.87 36.78
C ILE A 602 8.82 -45.80 36.29
N LEU A 603 7.89 -46.15 37.19
CA LEU A 603 6.70 -46.90 36.85
C LEU A 603 5.52 -45.93 36.72
N SER A 604 4.81 -45.96 35.58
CA SER A 604 3.68 -45.06 35.32
C SER A 604 2.40 -45.83 34.98
N GLY A 605 1.27 -45.36 35.50
CA GLY A 605 -0.05 -45.98 35.42
C GLY A 605 -0.80 -45.78 34.11
N ILE A 606 -0.08 -45.64 32.99
CA ILE A 606 -0.60 -45.10 31.73
C ILE A 606 -0.74 -46.16 30.63
N ARG A 607 -0.58 -47.45 30.99
CA ARG A 607 -0.56 -48.56 30.03
C ARG A 607 -1.80 -48.64 29.13
N GLU A 608 -2.97 -48.29 29.68
CA GLU A 608 -4.25 -48.30 28.95
C GLU A 608 -4.27 -47.29 27.79
N PHE A 609 -3.57 -46.16 27.94
CA PHE A 609 -3.48 -45.08 26.96
C PHE A 609 -2.32 -45.27 25.97
N TYR A 610 -1.31 -46.04 26.37
CA TYR A 610 -0.12 -46.34 25.57
C TYR A 610 0.07 -47.86 25.46
N PRO A 611 -0.77 -48.53 24.64
CA PRO A 611 -0.73 -49.99 24.49
C PRO A 611 0.53 -50.50 23.79
N GLU A 612 1.25 -49.62 23.09
CA GLU A 612 2.53 -49.90 22.42
C GLU A 612 3.66 -49.12 23.11
N PRO A 613 4.33 -49.68 24.15
CA PRO A 613 5.36 -48.96 24.91
C PRO A 613 6.54 -48.47 24.08
N LYS A 614 6.83 -49.14 22.96
CA LYS A 614 7.96 -48.82 22.08
C LYS A 614 7.85 -47.46 21.42
N ASP A 615 6.64 -46.95 21.22
CA ASP A 615 6.41 -45.63 20.60
C ASP A 615 6.88 -44.48 21.50
N LEU A 616 7.11 -44.77 22.79
CA LEU A 616 7.60 -43.80 23.75
C LEU A 616 9.13 -43.68 23.76
N ILE A 617 9.85 -44.63 23.15
CA ILE A 617 11.32 -44.63 23.15
C ILE A 617 11.84 -43.46 22.30
N GLY A 618 12.82 -42.73 22.82
CA GLY A 618 13.40 -41.53 22.21
C GLY A 618 12.63 -40.24 22.50
N LYS A 619 11.41 -40.33 23.06
CA LYS A 619 10.65 -39.15 23.48
C LYS A 619 11.20 -38.56 24.76
N LYS A 620 11.10 -37.24 24.91
CA LYS A 620 11.44 -36.52 26.13
C LYS A 620 10.20 -36.17 26.92
N VAL A 621 10.21 -36.49 28.21
CA VAL A 621 9.09 -36.32 29.14
C VAL A 621 9.50 -35.47 30.33
N ILE A 622 8.51 -34.92 31.03
CA ILE A 622 8.74 -34.23 32.31
C ILE A 622 8.56 -35.22 33.45
N ILE A 623 9.54 -35.27 34.36
CA ILE A 623 9.48 -36.08 35.57
C ILE A 623 9.57 -35.23 36.83
N VAL A 624 8.94 -35.71 37.91
CA VAL A 624 9.24 -35.27 39.27
C VAL A 624 10.39 -36.12 39.82
N ALA A 625 11.56 -35.50 39.95
CA ALA A 625 12.83 -36.16 40.20
C ALA A 625 13.17 -36.31 41.70
N ASN A 626 12.64 -35.46 42.58
CA ASN A 626 12.97 -35.51 44.02
C ASN A 626 11.93 -36.21 44.90
N LEU A 627 11.03 -37.02 44.30
CA LEU A 627 10.13 -37.89 45.06
C LEU A 627 10.90 -39.03 45.73
N LYS A 628 10.50 -39.36 46.97
CA LYS A 628 11.03 -40.54 47.65
C LYS A 628 10.70 -41.80 46.86
N ALA A 629 11.74 -42.54 46.47
CA ALA A 629 11.57 -43.80 45.73
C ALA A 629 10.67 -44.78 46.50
N ARG A 630 9.76 -45.45 45.76
CA ARG A 630 8.78 -46.38 46.33
C ARG A 630 8.77 -47.69 45.58
N LYS A 631 8.49 -48.80 46.28
CA LYS A 631 8.28 -50.10 45.65
C LYS A 631 6.83 -50.26 45.21
N MET A 632 6.62 -50.72 43.98
CA MET A 632 5.31 -50.99 43.41
C MET A 632 5.39 -52.31 42.64
N LYS A 633 4.50 -53.27 42.96
CA LYS A 633 4.41 -54.57 42.26
C LYS A 633 5.74 -55.31 42.11
N GLY A 634 6.61 -55.23 43.13
CA GLY A 634 7.92 -55.92 43.16
C GLY A 634 9.09 -55.11 42.60
N GLU A 635 8.82 -54.01 41.89
CA GLU A 635 9.82 -53.13 41.28
C GLU A 635 9.92 -51.77 41.98
N ILE A 636 10.99 -51.01 41.72
CA ILE A 636 11.19 -49.66 42.28
C ILE A 636 10.76 -48.59 41.27
N SER A 637 10.11 -47.53 41.77
CA SER A 637 9.85 -46.30 41.01
C SER A 637 10.54 -45.13 41.71
N GLN A 638 11.41 -44.45 40.98
CA GLN A 638 12.32 -43.40 41.49
C GLN A 638 11.86 -41.99 41.07
N GLY A 639 10.58 -41.82 40.82
CA GLY A 639 9.99 -40.56 40.39
C GLY A 639 8.56 -40.76 39.91
N MET A 640 8.05 -39.75 39.23
CA MET A 640 6.72 -39.74 38.60
C MET A 640 6.81 -39.00 37.26
N ILE A 641 6.20 -39.55 36.20
CA ILE A 641 6.06 -38.87 34.91
C ILE A 641 4.82 -37.98 34.97
N LEU A 642 4.90 -36.77 34.41
CA LEU A 642 3.75 -35.88 34.31
C LEU A 642 2.90 -36.18 33.07
N SER A 643 1.60 -36.11 33.29
CA SER A 643 0.55 -36.34 32.29
C SER A 643 -0.59 -35.35 32.52
N ALA A 644 -1.23 -34.94 31.44
CA ALA A 644 -2.48 -34.21 31.47
C ALA A 644 -3.65 -35.21 31.52
N GLU A 645 -4.68 -34.89 32.31
CA GLU A 645 -5.90 -35.69 32.47
C GLU A 645 -7.10 -34.78 32.19
N ASP A 646 -8.00 -35.23 31.32
CA ASP A 646 -9.29 -34.59 31.03
C ASP A 646 -10.39 -35.67 30.98
N GLY A 647 -11.22 -35.74 32.02
CA GLY A 647 -12.19 -36.82 32.18
C GLY A 647 -11.51 -38.20 32.27
N ASP A 648 -11.81 -39.08 31.32
CA ASP A 648 -11.23 -40.43 31.22
C ASP A 648 -10.01 -40.48 30.26
N ASP A 649 -9.59 -39.36 29.63
CA ASP A 649 -8.42 -39.30 28.74
C ASP A 649 -7.15 -38.87 29.51
N LEU A 650 -6.04 -39.58 29.32
CA LEU A 650 -4.75 -39.29 29.94
C LEU A 650 -3.64 -39.29 28.91
N ARG A 651 -2.88 -38.19 28.85
CA ARG A 651 -1.78 -38.01 27.90
C ARG A 651 -0.48 -37.61 28.59
N VAL A 652 0.62 -38.30 28.29
CA VAL A 652 1.96 -37.92 28.74
C VAL A 652 2.34 -36.57 28.12
N ILE A 653 2.91 -35.70 28.95
CA ILE A 653 3.42 -34.40 28.48
C ILE A 653 4.82 -34.62 27.92
N PHE A 654 4.95 -34.41 26.61
CA PHE A 654 6.23 -34.41 25.92
C PHE A 654 6.78 -32.99 25.82
N VAL A 655 8.11 -32.89 25.80
CA VAL A 655 8.83 -31.63 25.60
C VAL A 655 9.66 -31.67 24.33
N ASP A 656 10.09 -30.50 23.87
CA ASP A 656 10.91 -30.34 22.67
C ASP A 656 12.16 -31.24 22.72
N GLU A 657 12.40 -31.97 21.63
CA GLU A 657 13.46 -32.97 21.53
C GLU A 657 14.87 -32.33 21.59
N SER A 658 15.01 -31.03 21.33
CA SER A 658 16.27 -30.28 21.42
C SER A 658 16.74 -29.99 22.85
N LEU A 659 15.87 -30.11 23.86
CA LEU A 659 16.21 -29.77 25.25
C LEU A 659 17.20 -30.79 25.87
N PRO A 660 18.27 -30.37 26.56
CA PRO A 660 19.19 -31.29 27.22
C PRO A 660 18.52 -32.20 28.26
N ASN A 661 18.98 -33.46 28.36
CA ASN A 661 18.53 -34.39 29.40
C ASN A 661 18.96 -33.87 30.79
N GLY A 662 18.05 -33.88 31.76
CA GLY A 662 18.28 -33.34 33.10
C GLY A 662 18.06 -31.84 33.27
N SER A 663 17.64 -31.11 32.22
CA SER A 663 17.22 -29.72 32.35
C SER A 663 16.11 -29.55 33.39
N LEU A 664 16.24 -28.54 34.24
CA LEU A 664 15.25 -28.19 35.27
C LEU A 664 14.10 -27.39 34.67
N LEU A 665 12.87 -27.68 35.11
CA LEU A 665 11.70 -26.84 34.84
C LEU A 665 11.38 -26.04 36.11
N GLY A 666 11.17 -24.74 35.96
CA GLY A 666 10.91 -23.80 37.06
C GLY A 666 9.61 -23.03 36.89
#